data_AF-A0A940BKC5-F1
#
_entry.id   AF-A0A940BKC5-F1
#
_cell.length_a   1.000
_cell.length_b   1.000
_cell.length_c   1.000
_cell.angle_alpha   90.00
_cell.angle_beta   90.00
_cell.angle_gamma   90.00
#
_symmetry.space_group_name_H-M   'P 1'
#
loop_
_entity.id
_entity.type
_entity.pdbx_description
1 polymer ?
#
loop_
_entity_poly.entity_id
_entity_poly.type
_entity_poly.pdbx_seq_one_letter_code
_entity_poly.pdbx_strand_id
1 'polypeptide(L)'
;MKKLLFLLTAVITALSLSAADVSTTQAQAAAKAFLNKQVAAGHLKAAAASNLQLVRAEASVAKPTAVDYYIFNSAKSYVVVAGDDQAPQILMYGEEGQLDMNNIPPAMQWLLNKYKYQIDGLKAGTMVPVKLPKYATTPVAPLVTANWDQSAPYNNQCPTSGSSHVYTGCPATSLSMCYYKYKWPDTYPAVAAISGTGGVSAAALSSRAADWDNMLDEYTGPTNTSYNTTQANAVAWLMRYAGQAIPDYYYSTSGSGANDPEILEGCHNMGYTDAQLLTLTELVQSGWSYTNSSQYYTDTQWNEWMLNELHNGRPIEYLAYAISSYQPEGHAFNVFGVNSSGQYYVNWGWSGDSNGYCTLHNFTTATGSTGQSGSYVFKYGEAMIIGIEPPAGATTTPKITVNPSTLTMNTTVGTPVTSTFTVTGANLTGNVTLSKSGNSSFSLSTTSISASQAANGVTVTVTYNPTAVGTHEATVTLSSTGAESVTVKLNGTADPTPLETYAPVMLDATNITGTSFTATWTDATPAANVQSYTLYVSSKPIQPEVALLDTTDWTSSNNIPTGWTQNNLKYWSSTSSCYLSTDGYVQSKTYDLTGYDKVTVMVYSQPYNGNNTLTVATNVDSETQTVPSSSSFAWYTFVLDCSSSDYVKLTSSGMPDLRYMKVYAGDLTSIQLKASETGDDTYRVITGITGKSYTVQNLTEGGTFNYYVVANYTNADICKSNIKQVTLLESTNPTITASPATVEMTATTGETATATFNVSGAYLTGNVTLALTDANGVYSITPTTISAANAMSGKDVTITYAPTTHGNHNATITLKSAGAENVTVTINGTATLTKEVPVMQPANEAYINLTKFRADWTDATPEANVSSYTLEVSTKDEPEPEPVLLSSITASAYTGNSYNDITLPAPWGGTNVRGGNSEIYFRNNYNNNGSYGNITYTIPEGYTNAKFTMMIKSYAANSNGAGNLTVATPQTDAVTYNFAAGDTHYWVVTASSGEKITITTPDSQYSPSIALMGVYSGDATPATRAASETGDATYRLITGITDMFYTVENLTAEGTFLYKVKALYIDGTESDWSNIEEVTLFENTQSMRGDVNGDGKIDISDATALIDYLLSGDATGIVMENADCDLSGGVDISDATTLINYLLNGSW
;
A
#
# COMPACT_ATOMS: atom_id res chain seq x y z
N MET A 1 -13.32 -22.05 30.07
CA MET A 1 -13.48 -22.73 28.76
C MET A 1 -14.14 -24.12 28.88
N LYS A 2 -15.34 -24.25 29.46
CA LYS A 2 -16.18 -25.49 29.37
C LYS A 2 -17.70 -25.24 29.39
N LYS A 3 -18.16 -23.98 29.49
CA LYS A 3 -19.59 -23.62 29.43
C LYS A 3 -20.00 -22.81 28.19
N LEU A 4 -19.05 -22.32 27.38
CA LEU A 4 -19.33 -21.69 26.07
C LEU A 4 -19.32 -22.69 24.90
N LEU A 5 -18.79 -23.90 25.13
CA LEU A 5 -18.69 -24.95 24.11
C LEU A 5 -19.95 -25.83 24.02
N PHE A 6 -20.96 -25.58 24.88
CA PHE A 6 -22.25 -26.30 24.88
C PHE A 6 -23.40 -25.50 24.25
N LEU A 7 -23.20 -24.22 23.96
CA LEU A 7 -24.14 -23.43 23.14
C LEU A 7 -23.77 -23.43 21.64
N LEU A 8 -22.56 -23.85 21.28
CA LEU A 8 -22.12 -23.97 19.88
C LEU A 8 -22.45 -25.34 19.24
N THR A 9 -22.95 -26.30 20.02
CA THR A 9 -23.32 -27.66 19.56
C THR A 9 -24.83 -27.90 19.52
N ALA A 10 -25.65 -26.91 19.85
CA ALA A 10 -27.12 -26.99 19.83
C ALA A 10 -27.80 -26.03 18.82
N VAL A 11 -27.02 -25.33 17.98
CA VAL A 11 -27.51 -24.62 16.78
C VAL A 11 -26.73 -25.09 15.54
N ILE A 12 -26.38 -26.39 15.52
CA ILE A 12 -26.10 -27.17 14.31
C ILE A 12 -27.18 -28.25 14.27
N THR A 13 -28.44 -27.82 14.22
CA THR A 13 -29.57 -28.64 13.79
C THR A 13 -30.21 -27.91 12.63
N ALA A 14 -29.92 -28.40 11.43
CA ALA A 14 -30.67 -28.19 10.18
C ALA A 14 -30.98 -26.72 9.79
N LEU A 15 -29.99 -26.03 9.20
CA LEU A 15 -30.28 -25.28 7.98
C LEU A 15 -29.69 -26.08 6.81
N SER A 16 -30.24 -27.27 6.59
CA SER A 16 -30.38 -27.75 5.23
C SER A 16 -31.15 -26.63 4.51
N LEU A 17 -30.51 -25.93 3.57
CA LEU A 17 -31.29 -25.20 2.56
C LEU A 17 -32.13 -26.26 1.85
N SER A 18 -33.36 -26.46 2.29
CA SER A 18 -34.34 -27.19 1.51
C SER A 18 -34.58 -26.35 0.26
N ALA A 19 -34.46 -26.98 -0.91
CA ALA A 19 -34.90 -26.42 -2.19
C ALA A 19 -36.27 -25.72 -2.04
N ALA A 20 -36.41 -24.56 -2.68
CA ALA A 20 -37.61 -23.74 -2.54
C ALA A 20 -38.55 -23.97 -3.74
N ASP A 21 -39.84 -24.17 -3.46
CA ASP A 21 -40.85 -24.14 -4.52
C ASP A 21 -40.81 -22.76 -5.20
N VAL A 22 -40.78 -22.74 -6.53
CA VAL A 22 -40.81 -21.49 -7.30
C VAL A 22 -42.25 -20.96 -7.27
N SER A 23 -42.44 -19.76 -6.71
CA SER A 23 -43.75 -19.10 -6.73
C SER A 23 -44.12 -18.59 -8.13
N THR A 24 -45.42 -18.38 -8.38
CA THR A 24 -45.91 -17.83 -9.66
C THR A 24 -45.23 -16.51 -10.03
N THR A 25 -44.97 -15.63 -9.06
CA THR A 25 -44.27 -14.35 -9.29
C THR A 25 -42.82 -14.56 -9.71
N GLN A 26 -42.11 -15.49 -9.07
CA GLN A 26 -40.74 -15.84 -9.44
C GLN A 26 -40.71 -16.48 -10.84
N ALA A 27 -41.65 -17.36 -11.15
CA ALA A 27 -41.75 -17.99 -12.47
C ALA A 27 -42.07 -16.97 -13.58
N GLN A 28 -42.97 -16.02 -13.32
CA GLN A 28 -43.29 -14.96 -14.27
C GLN A 28 -42.09 -14.02 -14.49
N ALA A 29 -41.35 -13.68 -13.42
CA ALA A 29 -40.13 -12.90 -13.53
C ALA A 29 -39.05 -13.64 -14.33
N ALA A 30 -38.89 -14.95 -14.11
CA ALA A 30 -37.97 -15.79 -14.87
C ALA A 30 -38.32 -15.84 -16.36
N ALA A 31 -39.59 -16.11 -16.71
CA ALA A 31 -40.05 -16.10 -18.10
C ALA A 31 -39.82 -14.73 -18.77
N LYS A 32 -40.16 -13.63 -18.08
CA LYS A 32 -39.96 -12.28 -18.60
C LYS A 32 -38.48 -11.94 -18.81
N ALA A 33 -37.63 -12.25 -17.82
CA ALA A 33 -36.19 -12.03 -17.90
C ALA A 33 -35.56 -12.85 -19.04
N PHE A 34 -35.98 -14.11 -19.18
CA PHE A 34 -35.55 -14.99 -20.26
C PHE A 34 -35.92 -14.42 -21.64
N LEU A 35 -37.19 -14.07 -21.87
CA LEU A 35 -37.64 -13.52 -23.16
C LEU A 35 -36.94 -12.20 -23.50
N ASN A 36 -36.80 -11.29 -22.54
CA ASN A 36 -36.06 -10.04 -22.73
C ASN A 36 -34.59 -10.31 -23.12
N LYS A 37 -33.95 -11.31 -22.52
CA LYS A 37 -32.58 -11.71 -22.85
C LYS A 37 -32.47 -12.23 -24.28
N GLN A 38 -33.40 -13.09 -24.71
CA GLN A 38 -33.40 -13.61 -26.09
C GLN A 38 -33.70 -12.52 -27.12
N VAL A 39 -34.55 -11.54 -26.79
CA VAL A 39 -34.77 -10.35 -27.63
C VAL A 39 -33.52 -9.48 -27.74
N ALA A 40 -32.85 -9.21 -26.62
CA ALA A 40 -31.63 -8.40 -26.60
C ALA A 40 -30.47 -9.07 -27.37
N ALA A 41 -30.40 -10.41 -27.34
CA ALA A 41 -29.46 -11.20 -28.13
C ALA A 41 -29.80 -11.28 -29.62
N GLY A 42 -30.95 -10.75 -30.05
CA GLY A 42 -31.42 -10.81 -31.43
C GLY A 42 -31.94 -12.18 -31.87
N HIS A 43 -32.09 -13.13 -30.95
CA HIS A 43 -32.65 -14.46 -31.24
C HIS A 43 -34.19 -14.40 -31.39
N LEU A 44 -34.86 -13.52 -30.63
CA LEU A 44 -36.31 -13.31 -30.72
C LEU A 44 -36.66 -11.88 -31.14
N LYS A 45 -37.81 -11.72 -31.81
CA LYS A 45 -38.37 -10.40 -32.13
C LYS A 45 -38.94 -9.75 -30.86
N ALA A 46 -38.92 -8.41 -30.77
CA ALA A 46 -39.36 -7.66 -29.59
C ALA A 46 -40.77 -8.04 -29.08
N ALA A 47 -41.69 -8.41 -29.97
CA ALA A 47 -43.04 -8.85 -29.62
C ALA A 47 -43.05 -10.10 -28.71
N ALA A 48 -42.04 -10.97 -28.79
CA ALA A 48 -41.90 -12.18 -27.98
C ALA A 48 -41.70 -11.89 -26.48
N ALA A 49 -41.30 -10.67 -26.09
CA ALA A 49 -41.16 -10.29 -24.68
C ALA A 49 -42.32 -9.44 -24.14
N SER A 50 -43.34 -9.19 -24.97
CA SER A 50 -44.50 -8.35 -24.64
C SER A 50 -45.73 -9.18 -24.25
N ASN A 51 -46.63 -8.60 -23.44
CA ASN A 51 -47.91 -9.21 -23.05
C ASN A 51 -47.80 -10.62 -22.45
N LEU A 52 -46.84 -10.83 -21.54
CA LEU A 52 -46.67 -12.10 -20.86
C LEU A 52 -47.86 -12.41 -19.93
N GLN A 53 -48.53 -13.54 -20.16
CA GLN A 53 -49.70 -14.02 -19.44
C GLN A 53 -49.48 -15.46 -18.97
N LEU A 54 -49.86 -15.75 -17.72
CA LEU A 54 -49.88 -17.12 -17.22
C LEU A 54 -51.02 -17.90 -17.89
N VAL A 55 -50.67 -19.02 -18.51
CA VAL A 55 -51.61 -19.93 -19.20
C VAL A 55 -51.92 -21.13 -18.32
N ARG A 56 -50.91 -21.68 -17.64
CA ARG A 56 -51.05 -22.86 -16.79
C ARG A 56 -50.07 -22.81 -15.63
N ALA A 57 -50.53 -23.22 -14.44
CA ALA A 57 -49.68 -23.62 -13.33
C ALA A 57 -50.05 -25.08 -13.02
N GLU A 58 -49.18 -26.02 -13.38
CA GLU A 58 -49.46 -27.45 -13.24
C GLU A 58 -49.19 -27.89 -11.80
N ALA A 59 -50.22 -28.32 -11.07
CA ALA A 59 -50.10 -28.67 -9.66
C ALA A 59 -49.26 -29.95 -9.46
N SER A 60 -48.40 -29.92 -8.43
CA SER A 60 -47.59 -31.06 -7.99
C SER A 60 -48.44 -32.12 -7.31
N VAL A 61 -48.22 -33.38 -7.66
CA VAL A 61 -48.86 -34.52 -6.96
C VAL A 61 -48.11 -34.83 -5.68
N ALA A 62 -46.77 -34.69 -5.68
CA ALA A 62 -45.94 -34.96 -4.51
C ALA A 62 -46.16 -33.93 -3.38
N LYS A 63 -46.48 -32.67 -3.73
CA LYS A 63 -46.69 -31.58 -2.78
C LYS A 63 -47.85 -30.68 -3.26
N PRO A 64 -49.10 -30.93 -2.80
CA PRO A 64 -50.30 -30.28 -3.35
C PRO A 64 -50.35 -28.74 -3.33
N THR A 65 -49.51 -28.09 -2.52
CA THR A 65 -49.38 -26.62 -2.46
C THR A 65 -48.32 -26.07 -3.42
N ALA A 66 -47.57 -26.93 -4.12
CA ALA A 66 -46.52 -26.57 -5.06
C ALA A 66 -46.97 -26.80 -6.51
N VAL A 67 -46.22 -26.23 -7.43
CA VAL A 67 -46.46 -26.30 -8.88
C VAL A 67 -45.24 -26.97 -9.52
N ASP A 68 -45.42 -27.90 -10.46
CA ASP A 68 -44.31 -28.58 -11.14
C ASP A 68 -43.74 -27.73 -12.28
N TYR A 69 -44.60 -27.05 -13.04
CA TYR A 69 -44.18 -26.07 -14.02
C TYR A 69 -45.26 -25.01 -14.27
N TYR A 70 -44.81 -23.89 -14.79
CA TYR A 70 -45.65 -22.78 -15.24
C TYR A 70 -45.51 -22.60 -16.75
N ILE A 71 -46.61 -22.36 -17.45
CA ILE A 71 -46.62 -22.00 -18.87
C ILE A 71 -47.06 -20.55 -18.99
N PHE A 72 -46.25 -19.74 -19.67
CA PHE A 72 -46.57 -18.36 -20.00
C PHE A 72 -46.63 -18.17 -21.51
N ASN A 73 -47.66 -17.49 -22.01
CA ASN A 73 -47.71 -17.00 -23.38
C ASN A 73 -47.36 -15.51 -23.40
N SER A 74 -46.60 -15.09 -24.40
CA SER A 74 -46.38 -13.69 -24.78
C SER A 74 -47.12 -13.40 -26.09
N ALA A 75 -46.98 -12.20 -26.66
CA ALA A 75 -47.64 -11.90 -27.94
C ALA A 75 -47.17 -12.78 -29.12
N LYS A 76 -45.94 -13.33 -29.07
CA LYS A 76 -45.32 -14.09 -30.18
C LYS A 76 -44.40 -15.24 -29.73
N SER A 77 -44.51 -15.70 -28.49
CA SER A 77 -43.70 -16.81 -27.95
C SER A 77 -44.42 -17.43 -26.75
N TYR A 78 -44.03 -18.65 -26.36
CA TYR A 78 -44.42 -19.27 -25.10
C TYR A 78 -43.18 -19.74 -24.33
N VAL A 79 -43.29 -19.83 -22.99
CA VAL A 79 -42.21 -20.27 -22.10
C VAL A 79 -42.77 -21.19 -21.02
N VAL A 80 -42.13 -22.34 -20.85
CA VAL A 80 -42.37 -23.30 -19.76
C VAL A 80 -41.26 -23.16 -18.72
N VAL A 81 -41.61 -22.74 -17.52
CA VAL A 81 -40.70 -22.47 -16.40
C VAL A 81 -40.86 -23.57 -15.35
N ALA A 82 -39.77 -24.10 -14.83
CA ALA A 82 -39.81 -25.10 -13.77
C ALA A 82 -40.36 -24.53 -12.46
N GLY A 83 -41.10 -25.35 -11.72
CA GLY A 83 -41.69 -25.00 -10.43
C GLY A 83 -40.84 -25.38 -9.20
N ASP A 84 -39.63 -25.91 -9.42
CA ASP A 84 -38.64 -26.24 -8.38
C ASP A 84 -37.28 -25.67 -8.80
N ASP A 85 -36.57 -25.04 -7.87
CA ASP A 85 -35.30 -24.37 -8.15
C ASP A 85 -34.11 -25.32 -8.36
N GLN A 86 -34.29 -26.63 -8.11
CA GLN A 86 -33.31 -27.66 -8.48
C GLN A 86 -33.36 -28.01 -9.98
N ALA A 87 -34.48 -27.75 -10.65
CA ALA A 87 -34.63 -27.99 -12.09
C ALA A 87 -34.02 -26.85 -12.93
N PRO A 88 -33.69 -27.09 -14.21
CA PRO A 88 -33.41 -26.00 -15.15
C PRO A 88 -34.56 -24.99 -15.16
N GLN A 89 -34.25 -23.72 -14.93
CA GLN A 89 -35.26 -22.67 -14.77
C GLN A 89 -36.24 -22.60 -15.96
N ILE A 90 -35.73 -22.73 -17.19
CA ILE A 90 -36.53 -22.77 -18.42
C ILE A 90 -36.46 -24.19 -18.99
N LEU A 91 -37.61 -24.87 -19.02
CA LEU A 91 -37.74 -26.22 -19.54
C LEU A 91 -37.95 -26.23 -21.05
N MET A 92 -38.74 -25.28 -21.55
CA MET A 92 -39.07 -25.17 -22.97
C MET A 92 -39.44 -23.72 -23.33
N TYR A 93 -39.16 -23.30 -24.56
CA TYR A 93 -39.73 -22.08 -25.13
C TYR A 93 -39.87 -22.19 -26.65
N GLY A 94 -40.89 -21.55 -27.20
CA GLY A 94 -41.07 -21.37 -28.64
C GLY A 94 -40.57 -20.02 -29.10
N GLU A 95 -40.00 -19.96 -30.30
CA GLU A 95 -39.50 -18.70 -30.87
C GLU A 95 -40.59 -17.90 -31.59
N GLU A 96 -41.65 -18.58 -32.02
CA GLU A 96 -42.82 -17.99 -32.67
C GLU A 96 -44.11 -18.59 -32.09
N GLY A 97 -45.23 -17.86 -32.26
CA GLY A 97 -46.56 -18.34 -31.88
C GLY A 97 -46.87 -18.31 -30.38
N GLN A 98 -48.04 -18.82 -30.01
CA GLN A 98 -48.50 -18.99 -28.64
C GLN A 98 -48.85 -20.45 -28.44
N LEU A 99 -48.71 -20.97 -27.21
CA LEU A 99 -49.16 -22.33 -26.93
C LEU A 99 -50.69 -22.34 -26.75
N ASP A 100 -51.40 -23.07 -27.62
CA ASP A 100 -52.83 -23.36 -27.46
C ASP A 100 -53.01 -24.65 -26.66
N MET A 101 -53.49 -24.51 -25.42
CA MET A 101 -53.73 -25.62 -24.52
C MET A 101 -54.79 -26.62 -25.01
N ASN A 102 -55.62 -26.25 -25.97
CA ASN A 102 -56.64 -27.15 -26.54
C ASN A 102 -56.12 -27.93 -27.76
N ASN A 103 -54.97 -27.57 -28.30
CA ASN A 103 -54.39 -28.15 -29.52
C ASN A 103 -52.88 -28.36 -29.40
N ILE A 104 -52.42 -28.91 -28.27
CA ILE A 104 -50.99 -29.19 -28.05
C ILE A 104 -50.59 -30.42 -28.88
N PRO A 105 -49.41 -30.41 -29.55
CA PRO A 105 -48.88 -31.59 -30.20
C PRO A 105 -48.78 -32.78 -29.22
N PRO A 106 -49.27 -33.99 -29.57
CA PRO A 106 -49.27 -35.13 -28.65
C PRO A 106 -47.88 -35.46 -28.06
N ALA A 107 -46.83 -35.35 -28.87
CA ALA A 107 -45.44 -35.52 -28.43
C ALA A 107 -44.98 -34.47 -27.41
N MET A 108 -45.41 -33.22 -27.59
CA MET A 108 -45.16 -32.15 -26.61
C MET A 108 -45.92 -32.41 -25.31
N GLN A 109 -47.17 -32.89 -25.40
CA GLN A 109 -47.96 -33.26 -24.22
C GLN A 109 -47.29 -34.39 -23.43
N TRP A 110 -46.72 -35.38 -24.11
CA TRP A 110 -45.89 -36.42 -23.49
C TRP A 110 -44.70 -35.80 -22.74
N LEU A 111 -43.98 -34.85 -23.34
CA LEU A 111 -42.83 -34.21 -22.69
C LEU A 111 -43.23 -33.36 -21.47
N LEU A 112 -44.36 -32.64 -21.54
CA LEU A 112 -44.92 -31.92 -20.39
C LEU A 112 -45.29 -32.87 -19.24
N ASN A 113 -45.86 -34.04 -19.56
CA ASN A 113 -46.18 -35.07 -18.57
C ASN A 113 -44.92 -35.70 -17.97
N LYS A 114 -43.85 -35.82 -18.76
CA LYS A 114 -42.53 -36.24 -18.30
C LYS A 114 -41.92 -35.21 -17.35
N TYR A 115 -41.95 -33.92 -17.68
CA TYR A 115 -41.47 -32.85 -16.76
C TYR A 115 -42.23 -32.86 -15.44
N LYS A 116 -43.56 -32.97 -15.49
CA LYS A 116 -44.40 -33.12 -14.29
C LYS A 116 -43.87 -34.25 -13.39
N TYR A 117 -43.72 -35.43 -13.97
CA TYR A 117 -43.24 -36.62 -13.24
C TYR A 117 -41.83 -36.44 -12.68
N GLN A 118 -40.92 -35.85 -13.46
CA GLN A 118 -39.53 -35.66 -13.04
C GLN A 118 -39.38 -34.61 -11.93
N ILE A 119 -40.14 -33.51 -12.00
CA ILE A 119 -40.11 -32.45 -10.99
C ILE A 119 -40.84 -32.89 -9.71
N ASP A 120 -41.93 -33.66 -9.81
CA ASP A 120 -42.50 -34.35 -8.66
C ASP A 120 -41.46 -35.29 -8.01
N GLY A 121 -40.67 -36.00 -8.81
CA GLY A 121 -39.56 -36.83 -8.35
C GLY A 121 -38.43 -36.05 -7.67
N LEU A 122 -38.06 -34.87 -8.18
CA LEU A 122 -37.11 -33.95 -7.53
C LEU A 122 -37.61 -33.52 -6.15
N LYS A 123 -38.89 -33.11 -6.06
CA LYS A 123 -39.52 -32.68 -4.80
C LYS A 123 -39.62 -33.82 -3.79
N ALA A 124 -39.83 -35.05 -4.27
CA ALA A 124 -39.82 -36.25 -3.46
C ALA A 124 -38.41 -36.76 -3.12
N GLY A 125 -37.36 -36.18 -3.70
CA GLY A 125 -35.96 -36.61 -3.53
C GLY A 125 -35.62 -37.93 -4.21
N THR A 126 -36.45 -38.41 -5.15
CA THR A 126 -36.24 -39.67 -5.88
C THR A 126 -35.53 -39.48 -7.21
N MET A 127 -35.51 -38.25 -7.73
CA MET A 127 -34.76 -37.87 -8.93
C MET A 127 -33.77 -36.75 -8.61
N VAL A 128 -32.74 -36.64 -9.44
CA VAL A 128 -31.78 -35.53 -9.41
C VAL A 128 -31.55 -35.01 -10.84
N PRO A 129 -31.20 -33.73 -11.02
CA PRO A 129 -30.82 -33.21 -12.33
C PRO A 129 -29.57 -33.93 -12.86
N VAL A 130 -29.58 -34.32 -14.13
CA VAL A 130 -28.40 -34.82 -14.82
C VAL A 130 -27.43 -33.66 -15.02
N LYS A 131 -26.20 -33.86 -14.57
CA LYS A 131 -25.11 -32.94 -14.90
C LYS A 131 -24.74 -33.13 -16.37
N LEU A 132 -25.28 -32.28 -17.23
CA LEU A 132 -24.95 -32.29 -18.65
C LEU A 132 -23.42 -32.14 -18.85
N PRO A 133 -22.82 -32.84 -19.82
CA PRO A 133 -21.45 -32.55 -20.25
C PRO A 133 -21.31 -31.04 -20.45
N LYS A 134 -20.19 -30.48 -19.99
CA LYS A 134 -19.88 -29.04 -20.09
C LYS A 134 -20.11 -28.62 -21.55
N TYR A 135 -21.20 -27.87 -21.78
CA TYR A 135 -21.83 -27.61 -23.07
C TYR A 135 -20.85 -27.63 -24.25
N ALA A 136 -21.07 -28.47 -25.26
CA ALA A 136 -20.41 -28.28 -26.55
C ALA A 136 -20.82 -26.89 -27.05
N THR A 137 -19.94 -25.91 -26.91
CA THR A 137 -20.26 -24.46 -26.88
C THR A 137 -20.70 -23.88 -28.22
N THR A 138 -20.96 -24.71 -29.23
CA THR A 138 -21.32 -24.27 -30.57
C THR A 138 -22.81 -24.56 -30.81
N PRO A 139 -23.70 -23.55 -30.75
CA PRO A 139 -25.09 -23.77 -31.11
C PRO A 139 -25.20 -24.25 -32.57
N VAL A 140 -26.13 -25.16 -32.82
CA VAL A 140 -26.52 -25.63 -34.15
C VAL A 140 -27.93 -25.10 -34.41
N ALA A 141 -28.07 -24.20 -35.38
CA ALA A 141 -29.37 -23.73 -35.84
C ALA A 141 -30.18 -24.90 -36.44
N PRO A 142 -31.52 -24.83 -36.46
CA PRO A 142 -32.36 -25.90 -37.00
C PRO A 142 -31.90 -26.35 -38.39
N LEU A 143 -31.49 -27.61 -38.51
CA LEU A 143 -30.97 -28.21 -39.75
C LEU A 143 -32.00 -28.24 -40.87
N VAL A 144 -33.30 -28.32 -40.51
CA VAL A 144 -34.44 -28.39 -41.41
C VAL A 144 -35.45 -27.32 -41.02
N THR A 145 -35.91 -26.56 -42.01
CA THR A 145 -36.87 -25.45 -41.85
C THR A 145 -38.32 -25.86 -42.15
N ALA A 146 -38.53 -27.03 -42.74
CA ALA A 146 -39.86 -27.55 -43.06
C ALA A 146 -40.72 -27.74 -41.80
N ASN A 147 -41.95 -27.22 -41.83
CA ASN A 147 -42.95 -27.30 -40.77
C ASN A 147 -44.14 -28.15 -41.26
N TRP A 148 -43.91 -29.46 -41.42
CA TRP A 148 -44.89 -30.38 -41.98
C TRP A 148 -45.89 -30.92 -40.94
N ASP A 149 -46.99 -31.50 -41.42
CA ASP A 149 -48.10 -32.04 -40.61
C ASP A 149 -48.45 -33.46 -41.09
N GLN A 150 -49.39 -34.10 -40.40
CA GLN A 150 -49.92 -35.41 -40.70
C GLN A 150 -51.25 -35.38 -41.48
N SER A 151 -51.87 -34.21 -41.57
CA SER A 151 -53.16 -34.00 -42.24
C SER A 151 -52.99 -33.53 -43.69
N ALA A 152 -54.07 -33.12 -44.36
CA ALA A 152 -53.98 -32.60 -45.72
C ALA A 152 -53.11 -31.32 -45.77
N PRO A 153 -52.24 -31.14 -46.79
CA PRO A 153 -52.12 -31.97 -47.99
C PRO A 153 -51.19 -33.19 -47.83
N TYR A 154 -50.47 -33.31 -46.71
CA TYR A 154 -49.44 -34.32 -46.48
C TYR A 154 -49.97 -35.76 -46.56
N ASN A 155 -51.23 -36.00 -46.21
CA ASN A 155 -51.85 -37.33 -46.30
C ASN A 155 -52.68 -37.60 -47.56
N ASN A 156 -52.69 -36.69 -48.55
CA ASN A 156 -53.55 -36.81 -49.75
C ASN A 156 -53.32 -38.09 -50.57
N GLN A 157 -52.22 -38.81 -50.34
CA GLN A 157 -51.94 -40.09 -51.00
C GLN A 157 -51.89 -41.28 -50.05
N CYS A 158 -52.09 -41.07 -48.75
CA CYS A 158 -52.25 -42.16 -47.78
C CYS A 158 -53.52 -42.97 -48.09
N PRO A 159 -53.63 -44.23 -47.62
CA PRO A 159 -54.84 -45.02 -47.78
C PRO A 159 -56.09 -44.33 -47.22
N THR A 160 -57.27 -44.71 -47.70
CA THR A 160 -58.55 -44.14 -47.24
C THR A 160 -59.29 -45.11 -46.31
N SER A 161 -59.82 -44.60 -45.21
CA SER A 161 -60.87 -45.26 -44.44
C SER A 161 -62.21 -44.60 -44.77
N GLY A 162 -63.07 -45.30 -45.51
CA GLY A 162 -64.26 -44.69 -46.09
C GLY A 162 -63.90 -43.62 -47.12
N SER A 163 -64.30 -42.37 -46.89
CA SER A 163 -64.03 -41.23 -47.79
C SER A 163 -62.86 -40.33 -47.36
N SER A 164 -62.25 -40.61 -46.21
CA SER A 164 -61.19 -39.79 -45.64
C SER A 164 -59.84 -40.50 -45.73
N HIS A 165 -58.79 -39.75 -46.09
CA HIS A 165 -57.42 -40.23 -45.94
C HIS A 165 -57.07 -40.39 -44.47
N VAL A 166 -56.42 -41.50 -44.12
CA VAL A 166 -55.81 -41.71 -42.80
C VAL A 166 -54.65 -40.72 -42.59
N TYR A 167 -54.23 -40.51 -41.34
CA TYR A 167 -53.05 -39.68 -41.07
C TYR A 167 -51.78 -40.32 -41.65
N THR A 168 -50.82 -39.49 -42.06
CA THR A 168 -49.49 -39.98 -42.46
C THR A 168 -48.84 -40.79 -41.33
N GLY A 169 -48.99 -40.31 -40.10
CA GLY A 169 -48.37 -40.84 -38.88
C GLY A 169 -47.11 -40.08 -38.50
N CYS A 170 -46.84 -40.01 -37.19
CA CYS A 170 -45.72 -39.21 -36.68
C CYS A 170 -44.34 -39.72 -37.17
N PRO A 171 -44.04 -41.04 -37.26
CA PRO A 171 -42.73 -41.48 -37.75
C PRO A 171 -42.54 -41.20 -39.25
N ALA A 172 -43.60 -41.35 -40.05
CA ALA A 172 -43.52 -41.07 -41.49
C ALA A 172 -43.27 -39.59 -41.75
N THR A 173 -43.91 -38.71 -40.97
CA THR A 173 -43.78 -37.26 -41.08
C THR A 173 -42.39 -36.80 -40.66
N SER A 174 -41.92 -37.28 -39.51
CA SER A 174 -40.62 -36.94 -38.95
C SER A 174 -39.47 -37.45 -39.82
N LEU A 175 -39.52 -38.70 -40.29
CA LEU A 175 -38.53 -39.23 -41.25
C LEU A 175 -38.58 -38.51 -42.60
N SER A 176 -39.76 -38.14 -43.10
CA SER A 176 -39.87 -37.38 -44.35
C SER A 176 -39.09 -36.06 -44.29
N MET A 177 -39.14 -35.36 -43.15
CA MET A 177 -38.34 -34.14 -42.94
C MET A 177 -36.83 -34.44 -42.83
N CYS A 178 -36.43 -35.56 -42.22
CA CYS A 178 -35.04 -36.04 -42.24
C CYS A 178 -34.55 -36.31 -43.67
N TYR A 179 -35.38 -36.91 -44.53
CA TYR A 179 -35.02 -37.16 -45.94
C TYR A 179 -34.99 -35.87 -46.76
N TYR A 180 -35.94 -34.96 -46.50
CA TYR A 180 -36.01 -33.66 -47.14
C TYR A 180 -34.75 -32.82 -46.89
N LYS A 181 -34.11 -32.97 -45.72
CA LYS A 181 -32.81 -32.34 -45.41
C LYS A 181 -31.78 -32.56 -46.50
N TYR A 182 -31.69 -33.80 -46.99
CA TYR A 182 -30.70 -34.21 -47.97
C TYR A 182 -31.22 -34.18 -49.39
N LYS A 183 -32.54 -34.08 -49.57
CA LYS A 183 -33.23 -34.24 -50.86
C LYS A 183 -32.74 -35.50 -51.58
N TRP A 184 -32.75 -36.61 -50.84
CA TRP A 184 -32.21 -37.90 -51.29
C TRP A 184 -33.11 -39.05 -50.80
N PRO A 185 -33.31 -40.12 -51.60
CA PRO A 185 -32.67 -40.45 -52.87
C PRO A 185 -33.26 -39.74 -54.10
N ASP A 186 -32.53 -39.78 -55.23
CA ASP A 186 -33.02 -39.31 -56.54
C ASP A 186 -34.18 -40.18 -57.06
N THR A 187 -34.25 -41.44 -56.62
CA THR A 187 -35.32 -42.39 -56.97
C THR A 187 -35.70 -43.15 -55.71
N TYR A 188 -36.98 -43.08 -55.33
CA TYR A 188 -37.54 -43.93 -54.30
C TYR A 188 -37.48 -45.39 -54.77
N PRO A 189 -36.94 -46.31 -53.95
CA PRO A 189 -37.07 -47.75 -54.17
C PRO A 189 -38.54 -48.21 -54.26
N ALA A 190 -38.76 -49.45 -54.69
CA ALA A 190 -40.11 -50.04 -54.62
C ALA A 190 -40.37 -50.56 -53.19
N VAL A 191 -41.60 -50.38 -52.68
CA VAL A 191 -42.01 -50.87 -51.35
C VAL A 191 -43.24 -51.76 -51.45
N ALA A 192 -43.31 -52.76 -50.56
CA ALA A 192 -44.36 -53.76 -50.55
C ALA A 192 -45.72 -53.19 -50.11
N ALA A 193 -46.79 -53.97 -50.32
CA ALA A 193 -48.12 -53.63 -49.81
C ALA A 193 -48.21 -53.87 -48.30
N ILE A 194 -49.01 -53.08 -47.59
CA ILE A 194 -49.32 -53.29 -46.17
C ILE A 194 -50.63 -54.05 -46.03
N SER A 195 -50.59 -55.18 -45.30
CA SER A 195 -51.79 -55.94 -44.95
C SER A 195 -52.52 -55.27 -43.78
N GLY A 196 -53.81 -54.97 -43.93
CA GLY A 196 -54.62 -54.23 -42.95
C GLY A 196 -54.99 -55.03 -41.69
N THR A 197 -54.09 -55.84 -41.14
CA THR A 197 -54.37 -56.64 -39.95
C THR A 197 -54.39 -55.73 -38.72
N GLY A 198 -55.59 -55.22 -38.42
CA GLY A 198 -55.84 -54.24 -37.35
C GLY A 198 -55.98 -52.80 -37.82
N GLY A 199 -55.59 -52.45 -39.05
CA GLY A 199 -55.56 -51.08 -39.61
C GLY A 199 -55.99 -51.00 -41.08
N VAL A 200 -55.73 -49.88 -41.76
CA VAL A 200 -56.10 -49.67 -43.18
C VAL A 200 -55.02 -50.23 -44.10
N SER A 201 -55.42 -51.04 -45.10
CA SER A 201 -54.48 -51.62 -46.07
C SER A 201 -53.97 -50.60 -47.08
N ALA A 202 -52.73 -50.79 -47.54
CA ALA A 202 -52.08 -49.92 -48.50
C ALA A 202 -51.50 -50.73 -49.67
N ALA A 203 -51.74 -50.29 -50.90
CA ALA A 203 -51.20 -50.96 -52.09
C ALA A 203 -49.71 -50.64 -52.28
N ALA A 204 -48.95 -51.65 -52.73
CA ALA A 204 -47.51 -51.56 -53.02
C ALA A 204 -47.18 -50.37 -53.94
N LEU A 205 -45.99 -49.78 -53.75
CA LEU A 205 -45.49 -48.69 -54.59
C LEU A 205 -44.34 -49.16 -55.46
N SER A 206 -44.41 -48.85 -56.75
CA SER A 206 -43.28 -49.01 -57.66
C SER A 206 -42.22 -47.93 -57.42
N SER A 207 -40.98 -48.21 -57.83
CA SER A 207 -39.91 -47.21 -57.84
C SER A 207 -40.32 -45.98 -58.64
N ARG A 208 -39.98 -44.79 -58.14
CA ARG A 208 -40.33 -43.51 -58.77
C ARG A 208 -39.24 -42.47 -58.52
N ALA A 209 -38.92 -41.65 -59.51
CA ALA A 209 -38.07 -40.48 -59.32
C ALA A 209 -38.63 -39.57 -58.23
N ALA A 210 -37.76 -39.07 -57.36
CA ALA A 210 -38.13 -38.16 -56.29
C ALA A 210 -38.34 -36.74 -56.82
N ASP A 211 -39.29 -36.03 -56.23
CA ASP A 211 -39.71 -34.69 -56.67
C ASP A 211 -39.43 -33.65 -55.57
N TRP A 212 -38.15 -33.54 -55.20
CA TRP A 212 -37.69 -32.69 -54.10
C TRP A 212 -37.89 -31.19 -54.37
N ASP A 213 -37.85 -30.78 -55.64
CA ASP A 213 -37.97 -29.36 -56.04
C ASP A 213 -39.40 -28.81 -55.86
N ASN A 214 -40.41 -29.69 -55.89
CA ASN A 214 -41.80 -29.31 -55.63
C ASN A 214 -42.21 -29.46 -54.15
N MET A 215 -41.29 -29.83 -53.26
CA MET A 215 -41.55 -29.90 -51.83
C MET A 215 -41.22 -28.57 -51.14
N LEU A 216 -42.22 -27.96 -50.51
CA LEU A 216 -42.12 -26.67 -49.82
C LEU A 216 -41.84 -26.87 -48.33
N ASP A 217 -41.28 -25.85 -47.66
CA ASP A 217 -41.12 -25.86 -46.21
C ASP A 217 -42.47 -25.77 -45.47
N GLU A 218 -43.45 -25.06 -46.03
CA GLU A 218 -44.76 -24.84 -45.39
C GLU A 218 -45.89 -25.01 -46.41
N TYR A 219 -46.96 -25.71 -45.98
CA TYR A 219 -48.20 -25.89 -46.75
C TYR A 219 -49.43 -25.28 -46.06
N THR A 220 -49.21 -24.53 -44.98
CA THR A 220 -50.22 -23.76 -44.26
C THR A 220 -49.79 -22.29 -44.27
N GLY A 221 -50.73 -21.35 -44.24
CA GLY A 221 -50.39 -19.94 -44.19
C GLY A 221 -51.43 -19.13 -43.42
N PRO A 222 -51.04 -18.17 -42.57
CA PRO A 222 -51.89 -17.05 -42.13
C PRO A 222 -52.20 -16.09 -43.29
N THR A 223 -51.48 -16.23 -44.41
CA THR A 223 -51.66 -15.49 -45.66
C THR A 223 -51.51 -16.43 -46.86
N ASN A 224 -52.38 -17.44 -46.98
CA ASN A 224 -52.65 -18.19 -48.21
C ASN A 224 -51.42 -18.40 -49.13
N THR A 225 -50.38 -19.12 -48.68
CA THR A 225 -49.37 -19.68 -49.58
C THR A 225 -50.09 -20.74 -50.40
N SER A 226 -50.59 -20.35 -51.58
CA SER A 226 -51.26 -21.26 -52.49
C SER A 226 -50.24 -22.29 -52.99
N TYR A 227 -50.21 -23.47 -52.38
CA TYR A 227 -49.53 -24.61 -52.99
C TYR A 227 -50.41 -25.16 -54.12
N ASN A 228 -49.79 -25.62 -55.19
CA ASN A 228 -50.50 -26.25 -56.30
C ASN A 228 -50.58 -27.78 -56.11
N THR A 229 -51.36 -28.45 -56.97
CA THR A 229 -51.53 -29.90 -56.94
C THR A 229 -50.21 -30.67 -57.09
N THR A 230 -49.25 -30.19 -57.88
CA THR A 230 -47.93 -30.82 -58.03
C THR A 230 -47.17 -30.80 -56.71
N GLN A 231 -47.12 -29.65 -56.04
CA GLN A 231 -46.45 -29.49 -54.75
C GLN A 231 -47.11 -30.31 -53.63
N ALA A 232 -48.45 -30.33 -53.59
CA ALA A 232 -49.20 -31.20 -52.67
C ALA A 232 -48.93 -32.69 -52.94
N ASN A 233 -48.91 -33.09 -54.21
CA ASN A 233 -48.65 -34.47 -54.59
C ASN A 233 -47.22 -34.91 -54.29
N ALA A 234 -46.23 -34.02 -54.43
CA ALA A 234 -44.83 -34.30 -54.13
C ALA A 234 -44.67 -34.68 -52.65
N VAL A 235 -45.07 -33.80 -51.72
CA VAL A 235 -44.96 -34.09 -50.28
C VAL A 235 -45.85 -35.25 -49.86
N ALA A 236 -47.07 -35.36 -50.37
CA ALA A 236 -47.97 -36.45 -50.01
C ALA A 236 -47.44 -37.82 -50.46
N TRP A 237 -46.69 -37.85 -51.57
CA TRP A 237 -46.06 -39.09 -52.01
C TRP A 237 -44.90 -39.50 -51.12
N LEU A 238 -44.05 -38.55 -50.73
CA LEU A 238 -42.98 -38.81 -49.78
C LEU A 238 -43.53 -39.34 -48.46
N MET A 239 -44.57 -38.71 -47.92
CA MET A 239 -45.21 -39.13 -46.66
C MET A 239 -45.77 -40.55 -46.74
N ARG A 240 -46.51 -40.87 -47.80
CA ARG A 240 -47.04 -42.23 -48.03
C ARG A 240 -45.90 -43.24 -48.20
N TYR A 241 -44.85 -42.86 -48.93
CA TYR A 241 -43.69 -43.72 -49.14
C TYR A 241 -42.96 -43.98 -47.82
N ALA A 242 -42.62 -42.94 -47.06
CA ALA A 242 -41.94 -43.06 -45.78
C ALA A 242 -42.70 -43.98 -44.81
N GLY A 243 -44.04 -43.86 -44.74
CA GLY A 243 -44.87 -44.79 -43.98
C GLY A 243 -44.80 -46.23 -44.50
N GLN A 244 -44.92 -46.45 -45.81
CA GLN A 244 -44.88 -47.81 -46.38
C GLN A 244 -43.48 -48.45 -46.48
N ALA A 245 -42.42 -47.65 -46.38
CA ALA A 245 -41.05 -48.14 -46.28
C ALA A 245 -40.77 -48.75 -44.90
N ILE A 246 -41.51 -48.33 -43.87
CA ILE A 246 -41.45 -48.90 -42.53
C ILE A 246 -42.20 -50.25 -42.52
N PRO A 247 -41.56 -51.36 -42.13
CA PRO A 247 -42.25 -52.65 -41.96
C PRO A 247 -43.38 -52.55 -40.93
N ASP A 248 -44.46 -53.30 -41.16
CA ASP A 248 -45.62 -53.37 -40.25
C ASP A 248 -46.24 -52.01 -39.87
N TYR A 249 -46.12 -51.01 -40.75
CA TYR A 249 -46.69 -49.69 -40.51
C TYR A 249 -48.22 -49.73 -40.40
N TYR A 250 -48.73 -49.20 -39.29
CA TYR A 250 -50.13 -49.21 -38.95
C TYR A 250 -50.81 -47.92 -39.38
N TYR A 251 -51.60 -47.96 -40.45
CA TYR A 251 -52.41 -46.83 -40.90
C TYR A 251 -53.77 -46.80 -40.19
N SER A 252 -54.14 -45.65 -39.59
CA SER A 252 -55.46 -45.47 -38.94
C SER A 252 -55.95 -44.02 -38.96
N THR A 253 -57.27 -43.85 -38.84
CA THR A 253 -57.94 -42.55 -38.68
C THR A 253 -57.74 -41.91 -37.32
N SER A 254 -57.19 -42.64 -36.34
CA SER A 254 -56.92 -42.15 -34.98
C SER A 254 -55.43 -41.89 -34.71
N GLY A 255 -54.56 -42.12 -35.72
CA GLY A 255 -53.11 -42.01 -35.61
C GLY A 255 -52.42 -43.20 -36.27
N SER A 256 -51.38 -42.93 -37.05
CA SER A 256 -50.60 -43.96 -37.75
C SER A 256 -49.17 -44.05 -37.20
N GLY A 257 -48.56 -45.24 -37.20
CA GLY A 257 -47.23 -45.45 -36.62
C GLY A 257 -46.71 -46.89 -36.73
N ALA A 258 -45.55 -47.15 -36.14
CA ALA A 258 -44.89 -48.45 -36.05
C ALA A 258 -44.02 -48.51 -34.79
N ASN A 259 -43.41 -49.65 -34.46
CA ASN A 259 -42.44 -49.71 -33.35
C ASN A 259 -41.04 -49.28 -33.81
N ASP A 260 -40.19 -48.94 -32.83
CA ASP A 260 -38.90 -48.31 -33.04
C ASP A 260 -37.95 -49.07 -33.99
N PRO A 261 -37.80 -50.42 -33.90
CA PRO A 261 -36.93 -51.17 -34.81
C PRO A 261 -37.40 -51.14 -36.27
N GLU A 262 -38.72 -51.13 -36.50
CA GLU A 262 -39.27 -51.04 -37.84
C GLU A 262 -39.06 -49.65 -38.44
N ILE A 263 -39.13 -48.59 -37.62
CA ILE A 263 -38.85 -47.21 -38.07
C ILE A 263 -37.41 -47.10 -38.58
N LEU A 264 -36.44 -47.73 -37.89
CA LEU A 264 -35.05 -47.83 -38.36
C LEU A 264 -34.97 -48.54 -39.72
N GLU A 265 -35.66 -49.66 -39.88
CA GLU A 265 -35.64 -50.40 -41.14
C GLU A 265 -36.28 -49.60 -42.28
N GLY A 266 -37.23 -48.70 -41.98
CA GLY A 266 -37.72 -47.70 -42.93
C GLY A 266 -36.61 -46.78 -43.47
N CYS A 267 -35.66 -46.39 -42.64
CA CYS A 267 -34.47 -45.62 -43.06
C CYS A 267 -33.59 -46.44 -44.00
N HIS A 268 -33.34 -47.70 -43.66
CA HIS A 268 -32.57 -48.61 -44.50
C HIS A 268 -33.24 -48.89 -45.85
N ASN A 269 -34.56 -49.07 -45.87
CA ASN A 269 -35.36 -49.26 -47.09
C ASN A 269 -35.37 -48.02 -47.99
N MET A 270 -35.19 -46.83 -47.41
CA MET A 270 -34.97 -45.58 -48.14
C MET A 270 -33.51 -45.44 -48.63
N GLY A 271 -32.59 -46.24 -48.10
CA GLY A 271 -31.18 -46.32 -48.48
C GLY A 271 -30.21 -45.63 -47.52
N TYR A 272 -30.68 -45.19 -46.34
CA TYR A 272 -29.86 -44.58 -45.28
C TYR A 272 -29.23 -45.68 -44.41
N THR A 273 -28.27 -46.43 -44.96
CA THR A 273 -27.75 -47.68 -44.37
C THR A 273 -26.94 -47.52 -43.09
N ASP A 274 -26.44 -46.30 -42.81
CA ASP A 274 -25.67 -46.00 -41.60
C ASP A 274 -26.55 -45.58 -40.42
N ALA A 275 -27.87 -45.54 -40.61
CA ALA A 275 -28.82 -45.23 -39.56
C ALA A 275 -28.75 -46.26 -38.43
N GLN A 276 -28.87 -45.81 -37.18
CA GLN A 276 -28.79 -46.66 -36.00
C GLN A 276 -29.82 -46.27 -34.95
N LEU A 277 -30.53 -47.27 -34.43
CA LEU A 277 -31.45 -47.10 -33.30
C LEU A 277 -30.67 -47.20 -31.98
N LEU A 278 -30.79 -46.16 -31.16
CA LEU A 278 -30.27 -46.09 -29.80
C LEU A 278 -31.44 -46.04 -28.82
N THR A 279 -31.34 -46.79 -27.72
CA THR A 279 -32.35 -46.87 -26.65
C THR A 279 -31.71 -46.56 -25.30
N LEU A 280 -32.43 -45.83 -24.43
CA LEU A 280 -31.90 -45.43 -23.12
C LEU A 280 -32.04 -46.54 -22.05
N THR A 281 -31.07 -46.65 -21.14
CA THR A 281 -30.85 -47.79 -20.21
C THR A 281 -31.91 -48.01 -19.12
N GLU A 282 -32.68 -47.00 -18.73
CA GLU A 282 -33.57 -47.09 -17.55
C GLU A 282 -34.79 -48.04 -17.75
N LEU A 283 -34.92 -48.66 -18.93
CA LEU A 283 -35.94 -49.63 -19.28
C LEU A 283 -35.71 -51.05 -18.74
N VAL A 284 -34.50 -51.39 -18.29
CA VAL A 284 -34.18 -52.77 -17.84
C VAL A 284 -34.88 -53.14 -16.52
N GLN A 285 -35.28 -52.16 -15.69
CA GLN A 285 -35.91 -52.42 -14.39
C GLN A 285 -37.42 -52.72 -14.45
N SER A 286 -38.09 -52.55 -15.61
CA SER A 286 -39.53 -52.81 -15.78
C SER A 286 -39.85 -54.17 -16.43
N GLY A 287 -38.84 -54.95 -16.82
CA GLY A 287 -39.01 -56.24 -17.51
C GLY A 287 -39.32 -56.12 -19.01
N TRP A 288 -39.27 -54.90 -19.57
CA TRP A 288 -39.45 -54.64 -21.00
C TRP A 288 -38.12 -54.81 -21.73
N SER A 289 -37.92 -55.92 -22.44
CA SER A 289 -36.70 -56.19 -23.21
C SER A 289 -36.98 -55.96 -24.70
N TYR A 290 -36.35 -54.94 -25.29
CA TYR A 290 -36.09 -54.97 -26.72
C TYR A 290 -34.96 -55.98 -26.94
N THR A 291 -35.29 -57.15 -27.47
CA THR A 291 -34.37 -58.28 -27.61
C THR A 291 -33.20 -58.06 -28.60
N ASN A 292 -33.00 -56.85 -29.13
CA ASN A 292 -31.95 -56.58 -30.13
C ASN A 292 -31.13 -55.28 -29.97
N SER A 293 -31.37 -54.41 -28.97
CA SER A 293 -30.45 -53.28 -28.71
C SER A 293 -29.38 -53.70 -27.71
N SER A 294 -28.20 -54.07 -28.19
CA SER A 294 -27.08 -54.56 -27.37
C SER A 294 -26.33 -53.46 -26.61
N GLN A 295 -26.73 -52.20 -26.72
CA GLN A 295 -26.02 -51.06 -26.14
C GLN A 295 -26.98 -50.15 -25.37
N TYR A 296 -26.78 -50.14 -24.06
CA TYR A 296 -27.49 -49.32 -23.09
C TYR A 296 -26.56 -48.16 -22.71
N TYR A 297 -27.02 -46.91 -22.88
CA TYR A 297 -26.21 -45.71 -22.66
C TYR A 297 -26.59 -44.95 -21.39
N THR A 298 -25.61 -44.34 -20.73
CA THR A 298 -25.79 -43.41 -19.61
C THR A 298 -26.35 -42.06 -20.08
N ASP A 299 -26.97 -41.29 -19.19
CA ASP A 299 -27.59 -39.98 -19.49
C ASP A 299 -26.60 -38.95 -20.07
N THR A 300 -25.31 -39.10 -19.71
CA THR A 300 -24.20 -38.29 -20.27
C THR A 300 -23.92 -38.68 -21.72
N GLN A 301 -23.79 -39.98 -22.00
CA GLN A 301 -23.57 -40.49 -23.36
C GLN A 301 -24.74 -40.16 -24.29
N TRP A 302 -25.98 -40.24 -23.80
CA TRP A 302 -27.17 -39.90 -24.59
C TRP A 302 -27.12 -38.48 -25.15
N ASN A 303 -26.77 -37.51 -24.30
CA ASN A 303 -26.60 -36.12 -24.71
C ASN A 303 -25.39 -35.92 -25.64
N GLU A 304 -24.29 -36.64 -25.44
CA GLU A 304 -23.13 -36.58 -26.34
C GLU A 304 -23.45 -37.05 -27.76
N TRP A 305 -24.24 -38.12 -27.90
CA TRP A 305 -24.68 -38.61 -29.21
C TRP A 305 -25.57 -37.60 -29.93
N MET A 306 -26.58 -37.04 -29.26
CA MET A 306 -27.44 -36.02 -29.85
C MET A 306 -26.63 -34.80 -30.31
N LEU A 307 -25.71 -34.32 -29.49
CA LEU A 307 -24.82 -33.22 -29.85
C LEU A 307 -23.96 -33.60 -31.06
N ASN A 308 -23.35 -34.79 -31.06
CA ASN A 308 -22.49 -35.23 -32.16
C ASN A 308 -23.23 -35.28 -33.51
N GLU A 309 -24.46 -35.80 -33.56
CA GLU A 309 -25.26 -35.80 -34.78
C GLU A 309 -25.52 -34.38 -35.30
N LEU A 310 -25.99 -33.50 -34.42
CA LEU A 310 -26.30 -32.12 -34.78
C LEU A 310 -25.06 -31.35 -35.25
N HIS A 311 -23.91 -31.53 -34.58
CA HIS A 311 -22.65 -30.92 -35.00
C HIS A 311 -22.12 -31.46 -36.33
N ASN A 312 -22.46 -32.69 -36.69
CA ASN A 312 -22.18 -33.26 -38.01
C ASN A 312 -23.26 -32.91 -39.04
N GLY A 313 -24.24 -32.08 -38.67
CA GLY A 313 -25.29 -31.62 -39.57
C GLY A 313 -26.34 -32.69 -39.89
N ARG A 314 -26.42 -33.74 -39.06
CA ARG A 314 -27.34 -34.87 -39.23
C ARG A 314 -28.61 -34.68 -38.37
N PRO A 315 -29.81 -34.75 -38.97
CA PRO A 315 -31.05 -34.69 -38.21
C PRO A 315 -31.25 -35.96 -37.39
N ILE A 316 -31.93 -35.84 -36.25
CA ILE A 316 -32.26 -36.97 -35.38
C ILE A 316 -33.77 -37.22 -35.43
N GLU A 317 -34.14 -38.48 -35.66
CA GLU A 317 -35.49 -38.98 -35.42
C GLU A 317 -35.59 -39.39 -33.95
N TYR A 318 -36.36 -38.65 -33.15
CA TYR A 318 -36.51 -38.92 -31.73
C TYR A 318 -37.82 -39.66 -31.46
N LEU A 319 -37.75 -40.71 -30.67
CA LEU A 319 -38.84 -41.64 -30.39
C LEU A 319 -39.11 -41.64 -28.89
N ALA A 320 -40.39 -41.64 -28.52
CA ALA A 320 -40.84 -41.48 -27.16
C ALA A 320 -42.09 -42.30 -26.89
N TYR A 321 -42.22 -42.89 -25.70
CA TYR A 321 -43.42 -43.64 -25.32
C TYR A 321 -43.72 -43.59 -23.82
N ALA A 322 -44.97 -43.82 -23.45
CA ALA A 322 -45.39 -43.98 -22.06
C ALA A 322 -45.58 -45.47 -21.71
N ILE A 323 -45.02 -45.91 -20.59
CA ILE A 323 -45.14 -47.29 -20.09
C ILE A 323 -46.46 -47.40 -19.30
N SER A 324 -47.55 -47.72 -20.01
CA SER A 324 -48.85 -48.04 -19.42
C SER A 324 -49.12 -49.55 -19.50
N SER A 325 -49.93 -50.09 -18.58
CA SER A 325 -50.30 -51.51 -18.56
C SER A 325 -51.25 -51.94 -19.68
N TYR A 326 -51.67 -51.03 -20.58
CA TYR A 326 -52.75 -51.29 -21.54
C TYR A 326 -52.50 -50.92 -23.00
N GLN A 327 -51.31 -50.40 -23.36
CA GLN A 327 -50.68 -50.24 -24.69
C GLN A 327 -49.76 -48.99 -24.59
N PRO A 328 -48.53 -49.02 -25.12
CA PRO A 328 -47.68 -47.83 -25.16
C PRO A 328 -48.17 -46.87 -26.25
N GLU A 329 -48.57 -45.66 -25.86
CA GLU A 329 -48.73 -44.56 -26.81
C GLU A 329 -47.33 -44.08 -27.21
N GLY A 330 -47.00 -44.22 -28.50
CA GLY A 330 -45.72 -43.83 -29.08
C GLY A 330 -45.78 -42.50 -29.81
N HIS A 331 -44.68 -41.76 -29.78
CA HIS A 331 -44.49 -40.48 -30.44
C HIS A 331 -43.15 -40.46 -31.17
N ALA A 332 -43.14 -39.85 -32.35
CA ALA A 332 -41.94 -39.58 -33.13
C ALA A 332 -41.91 -38.10 -33.53
N PHE A 333 -40.75 -37.47 -33.40
CA PHE A 333 -40.53 -36.06 -33.71
C PHE A 333 -39.06 -35.80 -34.00
N ASN A 334 -38.74 -34.65 -34.59
CA ASN A 334 -37.37 -34.36 -34.98
C ASN A 334 -36.63 -33.52 -33.95
N VAL A 335 -35.34 -33.81 -33.80
CA VAL A 335 -34.38 -32.90 -33.18
C VAL A 335 -33.47 -32.36 -34.27
N PHE A 336 -33.52 -31.05 -34.48
CA PHE A 336 -32.82 -30.39 -35.60
C PHE A 336 -31.77 -29.38 -35.17
N GLY A 337 -31.63 -29.07 -33.89
CA GLY A 337 -30.66 -28.07 -33.46
C GLY A 337 -30.42 -28.10 -31.97
N VAL A 338 -29.45 -27.31 -31.52
CA VAL A 338 -29.14 -27.13 -30.11
C VAL A 338 -28.70 -25.69 -29.87
N ASN A 339 -29.23 -25.02 -28.84
CA ASN A 339 -28.83 -23.66 -28.52
C ASN A 339 -27.63 -23.62 -27.57
N SER A 340 -27.10 -22.42 -27.30
CA SER A 340 -25.94 -22.21 -26.42
C SER A 340 -26.17 -22.64 -24.96
N SER A 341 -27.42 -22.90 -24.57
CA SER A 341 -27.79 -23.40 -23.24
C SER A 341 -27.94 -24.92 -23.21
N GLY A 342 -27.67 -25.61 -24.33
CA GLY A 342 -27.80 -27.06 -24.45
C GLY A 342 -29.24 -27.55 -24.55
N GLN A 343 -30.20 -26.67 -24.88
CA GLN A 343 -31.58 -27.08 -25.18
C GLN A 343 -31.70 -27.41 -26.66
N TYR A 344 -32.46 -28.45 -26.98
CA TYR A 344 -32.60 -28.98 -28.33
C TYR A 344 -33.79 -28.33 -29.04
N TYR A 345 -33.61 -27.93 -30.30
CA TYR A 345 -34.70 -27.49 -31.15
C TYR A 345 -35.50 -28.70 -31.62
N VAL A 346 -36.78 -28.72 -31.25
CA VAL A 346 -37.71 -29.80 -31.58
C VAL A 346 -38.75 -29.32 -32.58
N ASN A 347 -38.93 -30.13 -33.63
CA ASN A 347 -40.04 -30.02 -34.56
C ASN A 347 -41.00 -31.18 -34.32
N TRP A 348 -42.24 -30.88 -33.91
CA TRP A 348 -43.22 -31.88 -33.51
C TRP A 348 -43.96 -32.54 -34.68
N GLY A 349 -43.75 -32.08 -35.92
CA GLY A 349 -44.52 -32.53 -37.09
C GLY A 349 -46.00 -32.14 -37.03
N TRP A 350 -46.28 -30.92 -36.55
CA TRP A 350 -47.61 -30.38 -36.32
C TRP A 350 -47.78 -28.97 -36.93
N SER A 351 -47.50 -28.83 -38.23
CA SER A 351 -47.59 -27.54 -38.96
C SER A 351 -46.72 -26.40 -38.39
N GLY A 352 -45.66 -26.73 -37.64
CA GLY A 352 -44.82 -25.74 -36.96
C GLY A 352 -45.37 -25.27 -35.60
N ASP A 353 -46.58 -25.68 -35.24
CA ASP A 353 -47.20 -25.28 -33.99
C ASP A 353 -46.38 -25.78 -32.80
N SER A 354 -46.07 -24.85 -31.89
CA SER A 354 -45.31 -25.11 -30.67
C SER A 354 -43.90 -25.65 -30.90
N ASN A 355 -43.33 -25.52 -32.11
CA ASN A 355 -41.91 -25.81 -32.33
C ASN A 355 -41.05 -24.88 -31.47
N GLY A 356 -39.93 -25.39 -30.98
CA GLY A 356 -39.10 -24.62 -30.06
C GLY A 356 -37.98 -25.40 -29.40
N TYR A 357 -37.26 -24.72 -28.52
CA TYR A 357 -36.15 -25.29 -27.78
C TYR A 357 -36.64 -25.88 -26.46
N CYS A 358 -36.26 -27.13 -26.17
CA CYS A 358 -36.63 -27.82 -24.93
C CYS A 358 -35.50 -28.65 -24.33
N THR A 359 -35.66 -29.01 -23.06
CA THR A 359 -34.79 -29.95 -22.35
C THR A 359 -35.33 -31.37 -22.51
N LEU A 360 -34.71 -32.23 -23.33
CA LEU A 360 -35.23 -33.58 -23.58
C LEU A 360 -34.88 -34.56 -22.45
N HIS A 361 -33.63 -34.61 -22.00
CA HIS A 361 -33.15 -35.64 -21.06
C HIS A 361 -32.25 -35.04 -19.96
N ASN A 362 -32.86 -34.57 -18.88
CA ASN A 362 -32.22 -33.72 -17.86
C ASN A 362 -32.34 -34.22 -16.41
N PHE A 363 -32.94 -35.39 -16.16
CA PHE A 363 -33.11 -35.93 -14.80
C PHE A 363 -32.87 -37.43 -14.79
N THR A 364 -32.26 -37.91 -13.72
CA THR A 364 -31.89 -39.32 -13.51
C THR A 364 -32.30 -39.77 -12.12
N THR A 365 -32.38 -41.08 -11.89
CA THR A 365 -32.71 -41.64 -10.57
C THR A 365 -31.62 -41.34 -9.54
N ALA A 366 -32.02 -40.98 -8.32
CA ALA A 366 -31.09 -40.71 -7.22
C ALA A 366 -30.50 -42.03 -6.67
N THR A 367 -29.41 -42.56 -7.27
CA THR A 367 -28.72 -43.74 -6.73
C THR A 367 -27.52 -43.37 -5.85
N GLY A 368 -27.70 -43.46 -4.52
CA GLY A 368 -26.62 -43.63 -3.54
C GLY A 368 -26.58 -42.70 -2.32
N SER A 369 -27.22 -43.12 -1.21
CA SER A 369 -26.77 -42.79 0.16
C SER A 369 -27.12 -43.85 1.22
N THR A 370 -28.08 -44.77 1.01
CA THR A 370 -28.51 -45.68 2.11
C THR A 370 -28.84 -47.11 1.72
N GLY A 371 -28.51 -47.59 0.51
CA GLY A 371 -28.73 -49.01 0.19
C GLY A 371 -30.19 -49.48 0.32
N GLN A 372 -31.16 -48.59 0.09
CA GLN A 372 -32.53 -49.00 -0.19
C GLN A 372 -32.74 -49.08 -1.70
N SER A 373 -32.99 -50.30 -2.19
CA SER A 373 -33.76 -50.53 -3.42
C SER A 373 -35.16 -49.96 -3.22
N GLY A 374 -35.34 -48.66 -3.50
CA GLY A 374 -36.63 -48.03 -3.67
C GLY A 374 -37.10 -48.23 -5.11
N SER A 375 -38.18 -48.98 -5.29
CA SER A 375 -38.83 -49.24 -6.57
C SER A 375 -39.42 -47.96 -7.18
N TYR A 376 -38.62 -47.16 -7.89
CA TYR A 376 -39.12 -46.06 -8.72
C TYR A 376 -39.10 -46.52 -10.19
N VAL A 377 -40.25 -47.00 -10.68
CA VAL A 377 -40.40 -47.51 -12.04
C VAL A 377 -40.56 -46.32 -12.99
N PHE A 378 -39.57 -46.11 -13.88
CA PHE A 378 -39.64 -45.09 -14.93
C PHE A 378 -40.88 -45.31 -15.80
N LYS A 379 -41.71 -44.28 -15.97
CA LYS A 379 -42.98 -44.35 -16.72
C LYS A 379 -42.89 -43.87 -18.18
N TYR A 380 -41.74 -43.36 -18.59
CA TYR A 380 -41.53 -42.78 -19.92
C TYR A 380 -40.24 -43.34 -20.53
N GLY A 381 -40.33 -43.91 -21.73
CA GLY A 381 -39.19 -44.42 -22.48
C GLY A 381 -38.81 -43.50 -23.63
N GLU A 382 -37.54 -43.53 -24.00
CA GLU A 382 -36.94 -42.72 -25.06
C GLU A 382 -36.02 -43.58 -25.93
N ALA A 383 -36.07 -43.33 -27.24
CA ALA A 383 -35.17 -43.88 -28.22
C ALA A 383 -34.83 -42.79 -29.27
N MET A 384 -33.78 -42.98 -30.05
CA MET A 384 -33.46 -42.09 -31.18
C MET A 384 -32.84 -42.89 -32.32
N ILE A 385 -33.14 -42.49 -33.55
CA ILE A 385 -32.42 -42.96 -34.73
C ILE A 385 -31.47 -41.86 -35.17
N ILE A 386 -30.18 -42.21 -35.15
CA ILE A 386 -29.06 -41.34 -35.53
C ILE A 386 -28.39 -41.86 -36.80
N GLY A 387 -27.42 -41.14 -37.37
CA GLY A 387 -26.72 -41.59 -38.57
C GLY A 387 -27.58 -41.53 -39.83
N ILE A 388 -28.68 -40.77 -39.80
CA ILE A 388 -29.51 -40.54 -40.98
C ILE A 388 -28.76 -39.58 -41.92
N GLU A 389 -27.94 -40.16 -42.79
CA GLU A 389 -27.30 -39.48 -43.92
C GLU A 389 -27.23 -40.39 -45.17
N PRO A 390 -27.24 -39.83 -46.39
CA PRO A 390 -27.06 -40.63 -47.60
C PRO A 390 -25.70 -41.34 -47.61
N PRO A 391 -25.58 -42.51 -48.27
CA PRO A 391 -24.29 -43.19 -48.41
C PRO A 391 -23.21 -42.29 -49.01
N ALA A 392 -21.97 -42.44 -48.57
CA ALA A 392 -20.84 -41.66 -49.07
C ALA A 392 -20.73 -41.74 -50.61
N GLY A 393 -20.80 -40.58 -51.29
CA GLY A 393 -20.77 -40.49 -52.76
C GLY A 393 -22.13 -40.60 -53.48
N ALA A 394 -23.24 -40.70 -52.75
CA ALA A 394 -24.58 -40.84 -53.34
C ALA A 394 -25.22 -39.52 -53.82
N THR A 395 -24.61 -38.37 -53.53
CA THR A 395 -25.01 -37.07 -54.09
C THR A 395 -24.03 -36.67 -55.18
N THR A 396 -24.46 -36.01 -56.25
CA THR A 396 -23.57 -35.54 -57.35
C THR A 396 -23.22 -34.05 -57.26
N THR A 397 -23.91 -33.31 -56.39
CA THR A 397 -23.72 -31.87 -56.21
C THR A 397 -22.37 -31.60 -55.53
N PRO A 398 -21.51 -30.73 -56.09
CA PRO A 398 -20.31 -30.26 -55.41
C PRO A 398 -20.69 -29.56 -54.11
N LYS A 399 -20.14 -29.99 -52.99
CA LYS A 399 -20.44 -29.45 -51.66
C LYS A 399 -19.16 -29.19 -50.90
N ILE A 400 -19.09 -28.02 -50.27
CA ILE A 400 -18.07 -27.69 -49.27
C ILE A 400 -18.78 -27.76 -47.92
N THR A 401 -18.12 -28.34 -46.92
CA THR A 401 -18.59 -28.30 -45.53
C THR A 401 -17.43 -27.84 -44.66
N VAL A 402 -17.75 -27.07 -43.63
CA VAL A 402 -16.77 -26.62 -42.64
C VAL A 402 -17.27 -26.95 -41.24
N ASN A 403 -16.37 -27.39 -40.36
CA ASN A 403 -16.70 -27.63 -38.97
C ASN A 403 -15.53 -27.23 -38.05
N PRO A 404 -15.71 -26.30 -37.10
CA PRO A 404 -16.90 -25.47 -36.89
C PRO A 404 -17.01 -24.31 -37.90
N SER A 405 -18.21 -23.72 -38.04
CA SER A 405 -18.48 -22.55 -38.89
C SER A 405 -18.25 -21.19 -38.19
N THR A 406 -17.92 -21.21 -36.90
CA THR A 406 -17.51 -20.03 -36.13
C THR A 406 -16.33 -20.38 -35.23
N LEU A 407 -15.30 -19.53 -35.22
CA LEU A 407 -14.17 -19.64 -34.31
C LEU A 407 -14.16 -18.45 -33.36
N THR A 408 -14.14 -18.75 -32.07
CA THR A 408 -13.94 -17.74 -31.02
C THR A 408 -12.56 -17.95 -30.40
N MET A 409 -11.76 -16.89 -30.34
CA MET A 409 -10.39 -16.90 -29.82
C MET A 409 -10.24 -15.77 -28.81
N ASN A 410 -9.85 -16.10 -27.58
CA ASN A 410 -9.54 -15.11 -26.55
C ASN A 410 -8.04 -15.19 -26.25
N THR A 411 -7.38 -14.05 -26.23
CA THR A 411 -5.96 -13.97 -25.91
C THR A 411 -5.65 -12.58 -25.34
N THR A 412 -4.41 -12.37 -24.94
CA THR A 412 -3.90 -11.06 -24.55
C THR A 412 -3.21 -10.39 -25.74
N VAL A 413 -3.18 -9.05 -25.76
CA VAL A 413 -2.48 -8.29 -26.82
C VAL A 413 -1.03 -8.77 -26.97
N GLY A 414 -0.62 -9.08 -28.21
CA GLY A 414 0.73 -9.56 -28.51
C GLY A 414 0.97 -11.05 -28.23
N THR A 415 -0.01 -11.80 -27.73
CA THR A 415 0.06 -13.25 -27.57
C THR A 415 -0.75 -13.93 -28.67
N PRO A 416 -0.11 -14.57 -29.67
CA PRO A 416 -0.84 -15.29 -30.72
C PRO A 416 -1.56 -16.51 -30.14
N VAL A 417 -2.82 -16.69 -30.52
CA VAL A 417 -3.56 -17.92 -30.26
C VAL A 417 -4.02 -18.51 -31.58
N THR A 418 -4.11 -19.83 -31.65
CA THR A 418 -4.60 -20.53 -32.84
C THR A 418 -5.89 -21.26 -32.55
N SER A 419 -6.78 -21.30 -33.53
CA SER A 419 -7.93 -22.19 -33.55
C SER A 419 -8.04 -22.85 -34.92
N THR A 420 -8.78 -23.94 -35.02
CA THR A 420 -8.82 -24.76 -36.24
C THR A 420 -10.25 -25.05 -36.67
N PHE A 421 -10.46 -25.14 -37.97
CA PHE A 421 -11.67 -25.71 -38.55
C PHE A 421 -11.30 -26.71 -39.64
N THR A 422 -12.13 -27.74 -39.81
CA THR A 422 -11.96 -28.77 -40.82
C THR A 422 -12.78 -28.42 -42.05
N VAL A 423 -12.16 -28.50 -43.23
CA VAL A 423 -12.81 -28.36 -44.52
C VAL A 423 -12.97 -29.75 -45.15
N THR A 424 -14.21 -30.14 -45.42
CA THR A 424 -14.52 -31.35 -46.20
C THR A 424 -15.20 -30.98 -47.51
N GLY A 425 -14.90 -31.73 -48.57
CA GLY A 425 -15.42 -31.50 -49.90
C GLY A 425 -15.98 -32.77 -50.52
N ALA A 426 -17.19 -32.73 -51.04
CA ALA A 426 -17.79 -33.82 -51.80
C ALA A 426 -18.00 -33.38 -53.26
N ASN A 427 -17.70 -34.26 -54.22
CA ASN A 427 -17.91 -34.05 -55.66
C ASN A 427 -17.31 -32.75 -56.23
N LEU A 428 -16.26 -32.22 -55.59
CA LEU A 428 -15.62 -30.99 -56.03
C LEU A 428 -14.87 -31.21 -57.33
N THR A 429 -15.16 -30.38 -58.33
CA THR A 429 -14.48 -30.40 -59.64
C THR A 429 -13.29 -29.43 -59.71
N GLY A 430 -13.15 -28.56 -58.69
CA GLY A 430 -12.06 -27.61 -58.55
C GLY A 430 -11.57 -27.49 -57.12
N ASN A 431 -10.42 -26.84 -56.94
CA ASN A 431 -9.87 -26.56 -55.62
C ASN A 431 -10.81 -25.67 -54.79
N VAL A 432 -10.80 -25.85 -53.48
CA VAL A 432 -11.45 -24.93 -52.53
C VAL A 432 -10.52 -23.74 -52.32
N THR A 433 -10.99 -22.54 -52.66
CA THR A 433 -10.30 -21.27 -52.41
C THR A 433 -10.80 -20.66 -51.12
N LEU A 434 -9.88 -20.22 -50.25
CA LEU A 434 -10.19 -19.55 -48.99
C LEU A 434 -9.79 -18.07 -49.09
N SER A 435 -10.74 -17.17 -48.84
CA SER A 435 -10.51 -15.72 -48.82
C SER A 435 -10.91 -15.15 -47.47
N LYS A 436 -10.07 -14.30 -46.88
CA LYS A 436 -10.32 -13.67 -45.58
C LYS A 436 -10.62 -12.18 -45.76
N SER A 437 -11.75 -11.73 -45.23
CA SER A 437 -12.12 -10.31 -45.11
C SER A 437 -12.27 -9.89 -43.63
N GLY A 438 -12.15 -8.61 -43.33
CA GLY A 438 -12.23 -8.07 -41.95
C GLY A 438 -10.87 -7.85 -41.30
N ASN A 439 -10.80 -7.93 -39.97
CA ASN A 439 -9.65 -7.48 -39.19
C ASN A 439 -8.32 -8.17 -39.60
N SER A 440 -7.23 -7.40 -39.62
CA SER A 440 -5.89 -7.84 -40.02
C SER A 440 -5.19 -8.74 -38.99
N SER A 441 -5.69 -8.81 -37.76
CA SER A 441 -5.12 -9.65 -36.68
C SER A 441 -5.29 -11.16 -36.94
N PHE A 442 -6.10 -11.56 -37.92
CA PHE A 442 -6.30 -12.96 -38.28
C PHE A 442 -5.50 -13.35 -39.52
N SER A 443 -4.91 -14.55 -39.51
CA SER A 443 -4.22 -15.15 -40.66
C SER A 443 -4.58 -16.64 -40.81
N LEU A 444 -4.49 -17.15 -42.04
CA LEU A 444 -4.82 -18.53 -42.39
C LEU A 444 -3.56 -19.32 -42.71
N SER A 445 -3.50 -20.61 -42.35
CA SER A 445 -2.40 -21.51 -42.71
C SER A 445 -2.34 -21.84 -44.20
N THR A 446 -3.47 -21.69 -44.92
CA THR A 446 -3.56 -21.90 -46.37
C THR A 446 -4.67 -21.05 -46.98
N THR A 447 -4.55 -20.74 -48.28
CA THR A 447 -5.56 -20.06 -49.09
C THR A 447 -6.17 -20.96 -50.17
N SER A 448 -5.69 -22.19 -50.32
CA SER A 448 -6.19 -23.16 -51.31
C SER A 448 -6.06 -24.59 -50.80
N ILE A 449 -7.08 -25.41 -51.05
CA ILE A 449 -7.11 -26.85 -50.73
C ILE A 449 -7.52 -27.59 -52.00
N SER A 450 -6.79 -28.64 -52.40
CA SER A 450 -7.19 -29.39 -53.60
C SER A 450 -8.50 -30.15 -53.38
N ALA A 451 -9.23 -30.44 -54.45
CA ALA A 451 -10.46 -31.24 -54.36
C ALA A 451 -10.20 -32.61 -53.68
N SER A 452 -9.07 -33.25 -53.99
CA SER A 452 -8.65 -34.53 -53.37
C SER A 452 -8.31 -34.41 -51.89
N GLN A 453 -7.72 -33.28 -51.47
CA GLN A 453 -7.43 -33.01 -50.07
C GLN A 453 -8.73 -32.75 -49.30
N ALA A 454 -9.61 -31.90 -49.84
CA ALA A 454 -10.90 -31.62 -49.25
C ALA A 454 -11.76 -32.90 -49.09
N ALA A 455 -11.68 -33.85 -50.03
CA ALA A 455 -12.36 -35.14 -49.93
C ALA A 455 -11.92 -35.99 -48.72
N ASN A 456 -10.69 -35.82 -48.23
CA ASN A 456 -10.15 -36.52 -47.07
C ASN A 456 -10.29 -35.72 -45.76
N GLY A 457 -10.83 -34.50 -45.82
CA GLY A 457 -10.86 -33.55 -44.71
C GLY A 457 -9.50 -32.89 -44.49
N VAL A 458 -9.47 -31.56 -44.48
CA VAL A 458 -8.26 -30.77 -44.18
C VAL A 458 -8.50 -29.83 -43.03
N THR A 459 -7.63 -29.89 -42.02
CA THR A 459 -7.61 -28.92 -40.94
C THR A 459 -6.94 -27.63 -41.41
N VAL A 460 -7.68 -26.53 -41.34
CA VAL A 460 -7.17 -25.17 -41.55
C VAL A 460 -6.94 -24.53 -40.20
N THR A 461 -5.74 -23.98 -39.98
CA THR A 461 -5.40 -23.25 -38.77
C THR A 461 -5.59 -21.76 -39.01
N VAL A 462 -6.34 -21.13 -38.12
CA VAL A 462 -6.48 -19.67 -38.03
C VAL A 462 -5.61 -19.20 -36.87
N THR A 463 -4.72 -18.26 -37.14
CA THR A 463 -3.94 -17.57 -36.09
C THR A 463 -4.54 -16.21 -35.84
N TYR A 464 -4.86 -15.92 -34.59
CA TYR A 464 -5.30 -14.62 -34.11
C TYR A 464 -4.16 -13.99 -33.29
N ASN A 465 -3.60 -12.89 -33.81
CA ASN A 465 -2.48 -12.15 -33.23
C ASN A 465 -2.84 -10.67 -33.09
N PRO A 466 -3.59 -10.29 -32.04
CA PRO A 466 -4.08 -8.93 -31.86
C PRO A 466 -2.99 -7.96 -31.44
N THR A 467 -3.05 -6.74 -31.97
CA THR A 467 -2.14 -5.62 -31.62
C THR A 467 -2.82 -4.51 -30.82
N ALA A 468 -4.14 -4.56 -30.68
CA ALA A 468 -4.94 -3.63 -29.89
C ALA A 468 -5.86 -4.40 -28.94
N VAL A 469 -6.24 -3.78 -27.83
CA VAL A 469 -7.23 -4.33 -26.90
C VAL A 469 -8.61 -4.21 -27.52
N GLY A 470 -9.49 -5.19 -27.25
CA GLY A 470 -10.89 -5.16 -27.67
C GLY A 470 -11.28 -6.35 -28.55
N THR A 471 -12.44 -6.24 -29.19
CA THR A 471 -13.00 -7.28 -30.05
C THR A 471 -12.63 -7.04 -31.51
N HIS A 472 -12.29 -8.14 -32.20
CA HIS A 472 -11.90 -8.16 -33.60
C HIS A 472 -12.73 -9.23 -34.32
N GLU A 473 -13.35 -8.84 -35.44
CA GLU A 473 -14.11 -9.78 -36.26
C GLU A 473 -13.50 -9.90 -37.67
N ALA A 474 -13.55 -11.11 -38.22
CA ALA A 474 -13.21 -11.40 -39.61
C ALA A 474 -14.10 -12.54 -40.14
N THR A 475 -14.08 -12.75 -41.45
CA THR A 475 -14.83 -13.83 -42.11
C THR A 475 -13.93 -14.51 -43.13
N VAL A 476 -13.96 -15.84 -43.14
CA VAL A 476 -13.30 -16.66 -44.16
C VAL A 476 -14.38 -17.20 -45.09
N THR A 477 -14.32 -16.87 -46.37
CA THR A 477 -15.22 -17.39 -47.41
C THR A 477 -14.50 -18.47 -48.20
N LEU A 478 -15.09 -19.66 -48.21
CA LEU A 478 -14.65 -20.83 -48.98
C LEU A 478 -15.52 -20.99 -50.22
N SER A 479 -14.89 -21.16 -51.37
CA SER A 479 -15.58 -21.34 -52.64
C SER A 479 -14.89 -22.38 -53.53
N SER A 480 -15.65 -23.10 -54.33
CA SER A 480 -15.18 -24.05 -55.34
C SER A 480 -16.18 -24.10 -56.48
N THR A 481 -15.73 -24.48 -57.68
CA THR A 481 -16.57 -24.50 -58.89
C THR A 481 -17.78 -25.43 -58.70
N GLY A 482 -18.98 -24.85 -58.83
CA GLY A 482 -20.25 -25.58 -58.74
C GLY A 482 -20.74 -25.88 -57.32
N ALA A 483 -19.98 -25.50 -56.28
CA ALA A 483 -20.39 -25.62 -54.89
C ALA A 483 -20.88 -24.26 -54.35
N GLU A 484 -21.90 -24.28 -53.49
CA GLU A 484 -22.28 -23.08 -52.72
C GLU A 484 -21.11 -22.63 -51.83
N SER A 485 -20.93 -21.32 -51.72
CA SER A 485 -19.87 -20.76 -50.88
C SER A 485 -20.24 -20.90 -49.41
N VAL A 486 -19.25 -21.27 -48.60
CA VAL A 486 -19.43 -21.45 -47.15
C VAL A 486 -18.57 -20.45 -46.41
N THR A 487 -19.09 -19.88 -45.32
CA THR A 487 -18.36 -18.91 -44.51
C THR A 487 -18.01 -19.45 -43.14
N VAL A 488 -16.81 -19.12 -42.66
CA VAL A 488 -16.40 -19.30 -41.25
C VAL A 488 -16.28 -17.92 -40.61
N LYS A 489 -17.08 -17.64 -39.57
CA LYS A 489 -16.99 -16.39 -38.80
C LYS A 489 -15.84 -16.48 -37.81
N LEU A 490 -15.00 -15.45 -37.74
CA LEU A 490 -13.87 -15.36 -36.80
C LEU A 490 -14.15 -14.24 -35.80
N ASN A 491 -14.20 -14.59 -34.52
CA ASN A 491 -14.39 -13.65 -33.41
C ASN A 491 -13.17 -13.73 -32.50
N GLY A 492 -12.46 -12.63 -32.31
CA GLY A 492 -11.27 -12.54 -31.48
C GLY A 492 -11.50 -11.51 -30.37
N THR A 493 -11.20 -11.85 -29.14
CA THR A 493 -11.14 -10.87 -28.04
C THR A 493 -9.72 -10.79 -27.55
N ALA A 494 -9.16 -9.57 -27.57
CA ALA A 494 -7.86 -9.27 -27.02
C ALA A 494 -8.03 -8.56 -25.69
N ASP A 495 -7.69 -9.25 -24.60
CA ASP A 495 -7.58 -8.65 -23.28
C ASP A 495 -6.25 -7.88 -23.15
N PRO A 496 -6.17 -6.85 -22.30
CA PRO A 496 -4.89 -6.26 -21.91
C PRO A 496 -4.03 -7.33 -21.24
N THR A 497 -2.75 -7.38 -21.58
CA THR A 497 -1.86 -8.44 -21.08
C THR A 497 -1.54 -8.25 -19.59
N PRO A 498 -1.55 -9.32 -18.75
CA PRO A 498 -1.23 -9.24 -17.33
C PRO A 498 0.17 -8.67 -17.06
N LEU A 499 0.23 -7.55 -16.34
CA LEU A 499 1.41 -6.69 -16.21
C LEU A 499 2.56 -7.23 -15.35
N GLU A 500 2.38 -8.35 -14.66
CA GLU A 500 3.51 -8.96 -13.93
C GLU A 500 4.60 -9.49 -14.87
N THR A 501 4.26 -9.77 -16.14
CA THR A 501 5.24 -10.19 -17.16
C THR A 501 6.02 -9.04 -17.81
N TYR A 502 5.73 -7.81 -17.41
CA TYR A 502 6.12 -6.60 -18.11
C TYR A 502 6.94 -5.62 -17.27
N ALA A 503 7.27 -5.97 -16.03
CA ALA A 503 8.15 -5.13 -15.23
C ALA A 503 9.53 -4.99 -15.91
N PRO A 504 10.11 -3.77 -15.96
CA PRO A 504 11.53 -3.63 -16.29
C PRO A 504 12.35 -4.43 -15.26
N VAL A 505 13.43 -5.06 -15.70
CA VAL A 505 14.33 -5.79 -14.81
C VAL A 505 15.55 -4.93 -14.54
N MET A 506 15.80 -4.62 -13.27
CA MET A 506 17.01 -3.92 -12.87
C MET A 506 18.21 -4.83 -13.03
N LEU A 507 19.19 -4.35 -13.79
CA LEU A 507 20.50 -4.95 -13.92
C LEU A 507 21.40 -4.49 -12.76
N ASP A 508 22.52 -5.17 -12.58
CA ASP A 508 23.51 -4.73 -11.60
C ASP A 508 24.06 -3.36 -11.96
N ALA A 509 24.26 -2.52 -10.95
CA ALA A 509 24.81 -1.19 -11.10
C ALA A 509 26.18 -1.25 -11.78
N THR A 510 26.44 -0.30 -12.66
CA THR A 510 27.72 -0.14 -13.36
C THR A 510 28.28 1.25 -13.11
N ASN A 511 29.54 1.51 -13.47
CA ASN A 511 30.24 2.78 -13.19
C ASN A 511 30.09 3.22 -11.72
N ILE A 512 30.21 2.27 -10.79
CA ILE A 512 30.10 2.54 -9.35
C ILE A 512 31.36 3.31 -8.94
N THR A 513 31.17 4.50 -8.37
CA THR A 513 32.22 5.36 -7.80
C THR A 513 31.95 5.60 -6.31
N GLY A 514 32.73 6.49 -5.67
CA GLY A 514 32.49 6.93 -4.29
C GLY A 514 31.09 7.53 -4.09
N THR A 515 30.67 8.41 -5.00
CA THR A 515 29.44 9.21 -4.84
C THR A 515 28.40 8.99 -5.94
N SER A 516 28.59 8.00 -6.81
CA SER A 516 27.72 7.80 -7.98
C SER A 516 27.65 6.35 -8.43
N PHE A 517 26.58 6.01 -9.13
CA PHE A 517 26.49 4.77 -9.90
C PHE A 517 25.56 4.95 -11.10
N THR A 518 25.72 4.11 -12.12
CA THR A 518 24.77 4.02 -13.24
C THR A 518 23.78 2.88 -12.98
N ALA A 519 22.52 3.25 -12.80
CA ALA A 519 21.39 2.34 -12.80
C ALA A 519 21.02 2.01 -14.25
N THR A 520 20.89 0.72 -14.57
CA THR A 520 20.49 0.25 -15.92
C THR A 520 19.40 -0.80 -15.77
N TRP A 521 18.44 -0.80 -16.68
CA TRP A 521 17.34 -1.77 -16.69
C TRP A 521 17.01 -2.25 -18.10
N THR A 522 16.32 -3.39 -18.19
CA THR A 522 15.70 -3.84 -19.44
C THR A 522 14.40 -3.10 -19.69
N ASP A 523 13.95 -3.08 -20.94
CA ASP A 523 12.60 -2.57 -21.22
C ASP A 523 11.54 -3.42 -20.52
N ALA A 524 10.48 -2.72 -20.17
CA ALA A 524 9.20 -3.28 -19.82
C ALA A 524 8.59 -3.84 -21.13
N THR A 525 8.13 -5.08 -21.18
CA THR A 525 7.51 -5.62 -22.43
C THR A 525 6.02 -5.26 -22.44
N PRO A 526 5.35 -5.00 -23.58
CA PRO A 526 5.93 -4.55 -24.83
C PRO A 526 6.52 -3.14 -24.66
N ALA A 527 7.78 -2.97 -25.06
CA ALA A 527 8.53 -1.71 -24.92
C ALA A 527 7.89 -0.51 -25.62
N ALA A 528 7.05 -0.76 -26.63
CA ALA A 528 6.39 0.27 -27.43
C ALA A 528 5.42 1.16 -26.63
N ASN A 529 5.01 0.74 -25.43
CA ASN A 529 3.96 1.40 -24.65
C ASN A 529 4.50 2.17 -23.43
N VAL A 530 5.81 2.18 -23.20
CA VAL A 530 6.42 2.90 -22.08
C VAL A 530 6.64 4.37 -22.46
N GLN A 531 6.03 5.30 -21.73
CA GLN A 531 6.24 6.75 -21.93
C GLN A 531 7.50 7.25 -21.21
N SER A 532 7.72 6.82 -19.98
CA SER A 532 8.85 7.24 -19.16
C SER A 532 9.12 6.25 -18.04
N TYR A 533 10.25 6.44 -17.36
CA TYR A 533 10.64 5.71 -16.17
C TYR A 533 10.82 6.67 -14.99
N THR A 534 10.46 6.20 -13.80
CA THR A 534 10.78 6.86 -12.53
C THR A 534 11.76 5.98 -11.74
N LEU A 535 12.97 6.47 -11.49
CA LEU A 535 13.99 5.79 -10.71
C LEU A 535 13.95 6.26 -9.25
N TYR A 536 13.88 5.30 -8.34
CA TYR A 536 13.96 5.52 -6.89
C TYR A 536 15.29 5.02 -6.37
N VAL A 537 15.96 5.81 -5.52
CA VAL A 537 17.21 5.45 -4.84
C VAL A 537 17.11 5.83 -3.37
N SER A 538 17.44 4.95 -2.44
CA SER A 538 17.40 5.25 -1.00
C SER A 538 18.38 4.43 -0.17
N SER A 539 18.98 5.03 0.84
CA SER A 539 19.75 4.36 1.89
C SER A 539 18.88 3.78 3.02
N LYS A 540 17.57 4.05 3.01
CA LYS A 540 16.55 3.50 3.92
C LYS A 540 15.55 2.60 3.16
N PRO A 541 14.70 1.82 3.85
CA PRO A 541 13.59 1.12 3.18
C PRO A 541 12.78 2.11 2.34
N ILE A 542 12.69 1.86 1.03
CA ILE A 542 12.03 2.79 0.10
C ILE A 542 10.52 2.66 0.26
N GLN A 543 9.86 3.72 0.71
CA GLN A 543 8.46 3.95 0.37
C GLN A 543 8.37 4.79 -0.91
N PRO A 544 7.81 4.24 -2.01
CA PRO A 544 7.54 5.04 -3.20
C PRO A 544 6.48 6.10 -2.94
N GLU A 545 6.41 7.10 -3.83
CA GLU A 545 5.29 8.05 -3.89
C GLU A 545 3.98 7.35 -4.28
N VAL A 546 4.08 6.28 -5.10
CA VAL A 546 2.97 5.38 -5.44
C VAL A 546 3.43 3.91 -5.46
N ALA A 547 2.73 3.00 -4.75
CA ALA A 547 3.00 1.56 -4.73
C ALA A 547 1.81 0.73 -5.21
N LEU A 548 2.00 -0.19 -6.16
CA LEU A 548 1.00 -1.23 -6.47
C LEU A 548 0.88 -2.20 -5.28
N LEU A 549 -0.32 -2.29 -4.72
CA LEU A 549 -0.63 -3.13 -3.55
C LEU A 549 -1.27 -4.46 -3.94
N ASP A 550 -2.11 -4.46 -4.98
CA ASP A 550 -2.88 -5.63 -5.38
C ASP A 550 -3.33 -5.54 -6.83
N THR A 551 -3.48 -6.70 -7.47
CA THR A 551 -4.04 -6.83 -8.81
C THR A 551 -5.01 -8.00 -8.81
N THR A 552 -6.20 -7.75 -9.34
CA THR A 552 -7.25 -8.75 -9.46
C THR A 552 -7.59 -8.98 -10.92
N ASP A 553 -7.62 -10.25 -11.32
CA ASP A 553 -8.06 -10.73 -12.62
C ASP A 553 -9.31 -11.60 -12.46
N TRP A 554 -10.42 -11.15 -13.03
CA TRP A 554 -11.69 -11.86 -13.01
C TRP A 554 -12.06 -12.52 -14.36
N THR A 555 -11.13 -12.59 -15.31
CA THR A 555 -11.36 -13.14 -16.66
C THR A 555 -11.60 -14.65 -16.67
N SER A 556 -11.09 -15.37 -15.67
CA SER A 556 -11.09 -16.83 -15.64
C SER A 556 -11.92 -17.44 -14.50
N SER A 557 -12.30 -16.64 -13.48
CA SER A 557 -13.10 -17.09 -12.34
C SER A 557 -13.69 -15.92 -11.54
N ASN A 558 -14.68 -16.20 -10.68
CA ASN A 558 -15.15 -15.27 -9.62
C ASN A 558 -14.25 -15.30 -8.37
N ASN A 559 -13.03 -15.80 -8.47
CA ASN A 559 -12.13 -15.79 -7.33
C ASN A 559 -11.59 -14.38 -7.12
N ILE A 560 -11.74 -13.90 -5.89
CA ILE A 560 -11.09 -12.70 -5.40
C ILE A 560 -9.73 -13.08 -4.78
N PRO A 561 -8.76 -12.16 -4.70
CA PRO A 561 -7.46 -12.46 -4.12
C PRO A 561 -7.58 -12.93 -2.66
N THR A 562 -6.58 -13.66 -2.19
CA THR A 562 -6.58 -14.19 -0.82
C THR A 562 -6.70 -13.07 0.22
N GLY A 563 -7.67 -13.21 1.14
CA GLY A 563 -7.96 -12.21 2.18
C GLY A 563 -8.98 -11.15 1.80
N TRP A 564 -9.46 -11.15 0.55
CA TRP A 564 -10.58 -10.31 0.13
C TRP A 564 -11.92 -10.93 0.52
N THR A 565 -12.96 -10.11 0.56
CA THR A 565 -14.36 -10.54 0.76
C THR A 565 -15.23 -10.03 -0.37
N GLN A 566 -16.31 -10.76 -0.67
CA GLN A 566 -17.25 -10.37 -1.70
C GLN A 566 -18.69 -10.68 -1.31
N ASN A 567 -19.61 -9.99 -1.96
CA ASN A 567 -21.02 -10.33 -1.99
C ASN A 567 -21.54 -10.13 -3.41
N ASN A 568 -22.28 -11.12 -3.94
CA ASN A 568 -22.95 -11.06 -5.24
C ASN A 568 -22.06 -10.68 -6.45
N LEU A 569 -20.77 -11.05 -6.44
CA LEU A 569 -19.96 -11.12 -7.64
C LEU A 569 -20.25 -12.44 -8.37
N LYS A 570 -20.58 -12.37 -9.67
CA LYS A 570 -21.01 -13.52 -10.46
C LYS A 570 -20.11 -13.70 -11.67
N TYR A 571 -19.54 -14.89 -11.84
CA TYR A 571 -18.75 -15.23 -13.03
C TYR A 571 -19.56 -16.10 -14.00
N TRP A 572 -19.63 -15.68 -15.26
CA TRP A 572 -20.18 -16.47 -16.36
C TRP A 572 -19.05 -17.03 -17.21
N SER A 573 -18.78 -18.33 -17.03
CA SER A 573 -17.71 -19.05 -17.74
C SER A 573 -17.88 -19.12 -19.26
N SER A 574 -19.11 -18.96 -19.78
CA SER A 574 -19.39 -18.95 -21.22
C SER A 574 -18.93 -17.67 -21.92
N THR A 575 -18.77 -16.58 -21.17
CA THR A 575 -18.38 -15.25 -21.70
C THR A 575 -17.11 -14.71 -21.06
N SER A 576 -16.47 -15.48 -20.16
CA SER A 576 -15.29 -15.04 -19.40
C SER A 576 -15.51 -13.66 -18.75
N SER A 577 -16.70 -13.47 -18.16
CA SER A 577 -17.18 -12.15 -17.72
C SER A 577 -17.69 -12.21 -16.27
N CYS A 578 -17.39 -11.18 -15.49
CA CYS A 578 -17.60 -11.15 -14.04
C CYS A 578 -18.42 -9.93 -13.63
N TYR A 579 -19.63 -10.14 -13.16
CA TYR A 579 -20.60 -9.06 -12.92
C TYR A 579 -20.77 -8.79 -11.44
N LEU A 580 -20.70 -7.53 -11.05
CA LEU A 580 -20.98 -7.08 -9.70
C LEU A 580 -22.42 -6.59 -9.58
N SER A 581 -23.29 -7.32 -8.88
CA SER A 581 -24.72 -6.99 -8.85
C SER A 581 -25.03 -5.61 -8.24
N THR A 582 -26.27 -5.13 -8.42
CA THR A 582 -26.79 -3.83 -7.94
C THR A 582 -26.67 -3.58 -6.41
N ASP A 583 -26.39 -4.63 -5.63
CA ASP A 583 -26.10 -4.57 -4.17
C ASP A 583 -24.84 -5.39 -3.82
N GLY A 584 -24.04 -5.73 -4.84
CA GLY A 584 -22.83 -6.49 -4.71
C GLY A 584 -21.68 -5.63 -4.24
N TYR A 585 -20.72 -6.25 -3.57
CA TYR A 585 -19.45 -5.61 -3.28
C TYR A 585 -18.28 -6.56 -3.46
N VAL A 586 -17.12 -5.98 -3.74
CA VAL A 586 -15.84 -6.64 -3.56
C VAL A 586 -14.98 -5.75 -2.67
N GLN A 587 -14.47 -6.31 -1.59
CA GLN A 587 -13.71 -5.57 -0.58
C GLN A 587 -12.36 -6.24 -0.38
N SER A 588 -11.31 -5.45 -0.40
CA SER A 588 -9.96 -5.92 -0.16
C SER A 588 -9.72 -6.32 1.30
N LYS A 589 -8.59 -7.00 1.52
CA LYS A 589 -7.95 -6.97 2.84
C LYS A 589 -7.58 -5.54 3.23
N THR A 590 -7.33 -5.29 4.50
CA THR A 590 -6.74 -4.03 4.95
C THR A 590 -5.30 -3.93 4.48
N TYR A 591 -4.94 -2.79 3.90
CA TYR A 591 -3.58 -2.43 3.51
C TYR A 591 -2.90 -1.62 4.61
N ASP A 592 -1.58 -1.78 4.75
CA ASP A 592 -0.75 -0.83 5.48
C ASP A 592 -0.43 0.34 4.56
N LEU A 593 -1.00 1.50 4.86
CA LEU A 593 -0.87 2.74 4.10
C LEU A 593 -0.15 3.78 4.95
N THR A 594 0.62 3.36 5.95
CA THR A 594 1.43 4.26 6.76
C THR A 594 2.38 5.03 5.86
N GLY A 595 2.25 6.36 5.86
CA GLY A 595 3.03 7.25 5.00
C GLY A 595 2.30 7.73 3.73
N TYR A 596 1.08 7.25 3.46
CA TYR A 596 0.25 7.68 2.33
C TYR A 596 -1.04 8.35 2.83
N ASP A 597 -1.43 9.44 2.18
CA ASP A 597 -2.69 10.16 2.39
C ASP A 597 -3.76 9.78 1.34
N LYS A 598 -3.34 9.21 0.21
CA LYS A 598 -4.20 8.78 -0.90
C LYS A 598 -4.07 7.28 -1.22
N VAL A 599 -5.13 6.72 -1.78
CA VAL A 599 -5.14 5.42 -2.47
C VAL A 599 -5.76 5.59 -3.85
N THR A 600 -5.11 5.06 -4.88
CA THR A 600 -5.63 5.06 -6.25
C THR A 600 -6.14 3.67 -6.64
N VAL A 601 -7.37 3.59 -7.13
CA VAL A 601 -8.00 2.33 -7.54
C VAL A 601 -8.37 2.44 -9.01
N MET A 602 -7.91 1.49 -9.82
CA MET A 602 -8.25 1.42 -11.24
C MET A 602 -9.10 0.18 -11.51
N VAL A 603 -10.25 0.36 -12.16
CA VAL A 603 -11.19 -0.72 -12.48
C VAL A 603 -11.38 -0.78 -14.00
N TYR A 604 -11.10 -1.94 -14.61
CA TYR A 604 -11.35 -2.18 -16.04
C TYR A 604 -12.73 -2.79 -16.22
N SER A 605 -13.65 -2.01 -16.79
CA SER A 605 -15.07 -2.35 -16.78
C SER A 605 -15.82 -1.87 -18.02
N GLN A 606 -16.95 -2.51 -18.31
CA GLN A 606 -17.93 -2.10 -19.31
C GLN A 606 -19.36 -2.28 -18.75
N PRO A 607 -20.37 -1.61 -19.31
CA PRO A 607 -21.75 -1.78 -18.86
C PRO A 607 -22.28 -3.16 -19.26
N TYR A 608 -23.15 -3.74 -18.44
CA TYR A 608 -23.92 -4.92 -18.84
C TYR A 608 -25.20 -4.54 -19.59
N ASN A 609 -25.93 -3.53 -19.10
CA ASN A 609 -27.08 -2.96 -19.80
C ASN A 609 -27.41 -1.57 -19.25
N GLY A 610 -27.59 -0.58 -20.12
CA GLY A 610 -27.79 0.79 -19.71
C GLY A 610 -26.54 1.42 -19.08
N ASN A 611 -26.71 2.60 -18.49
CA ASN A 611 -25.62 3.25 -17.77
C ASN A 611 -25.49 2.61 -16.38
N ASN A 612 -24.27 2.23 -16.02
CA ASN A 612 -23.93 1.65 -14.73
C ASN A 612 -23.14 2.65 -13.90
N THR A 613 -23.06 2.44 -12.59
CA THR A 613 -22.12 3.19 -11.75
C THR A 613 -21.16 2.23 -11.04
N LEU A 614 -19.93 2.69 -10.85
CA LEU A 614 -18.94 2.07 -10.00
C LEU A 614 -18.64 3.05 -8.87
N THR A 615 -18.74 2.58 -7.63
CA THR A 615 -18.37 3.36 -6.45
C THR A 615 -17.23 2.65 -5.76
N VAL A 616 -16.14 3.36 -5.51
CA VAL A 616 -15.01 2.87 -4.73
C VAL A 616 -14.95 3.66 -3.44
N ALA A 617 -14.79 2.97 -2.32
CA ALA A 617 -14.73 3.59 -1.00
C ALA A 617 -13.58 3.02 -0.14
N THR A 618 -13.02 3.89 0.68
CA THR A 618 -12.18 3.58 1.85
C THR A 618 -13.00 3.75 3.13
N ASN A 619 -12.38 3.65 4.31
CA ASN A 619 -13.01 4.05 5.57
C ASN A 619 -13.14 5.57 5.72
N VAL A 620 -12.47 6.35 4.87
CA VAL A 620 -12.35 7.82 4.99
C VAL A 620 -13.12 8.54 3.87
N ASP A 621 -13.12 7.98 2.66
CA ASP A 621 -13.60 8.64 1.45
C ASP A 621 -14.31 7.69 0.49
N SER A 622 -15.10 8.21 -0.44
CA SER A 622 -15.77 7.44 -1.48
C SER A 622 -15.99 8.27 -2.75
N GLU A 623 -15.76 7.64 -3.90
CA GLU A 623 -15.90 8.26 -5.21
C GLU A 623 -16.76 7.36 -6.12
N THR A 624 -17.63 7.97 -6.92
CA THR A 624 -18.52 7.28 -7.86
C THR A 624 -18.30 7.78 -9.28
N GLN A 625 -18.15 6.86 -10.23
CA GLN A 625 -18.07 7.15 -11.66
C GLN A 625 -19.12 6.37 -12.45
N THR A 626 -19.57 6.96 -13.57
CA THR A 626 -20.54 6.33 -14.47
C THR A 626 -19.82 5.54 -15.55
N VAL A 627 -20.25 4.31 -15.79
CA VAL A 627 -19.86 3.44 -16.90
C VAL A 627 -20.96 3.54 -17.98
N PRO A 628 -20.76 4.30 -19.08
CA PRO A 628 -21.82 4.61 -20.04
C PRO A 628 -22.25 3.39 -20.87
N SER A 629 -23.52 3.28 -21.25
CA SER A 629 -24.06 2.16 -22.05
C SER A 629 -23.41 1.93 -23.42
N SER A 630 -22.66 2.92 -23.92
CA SER A 630 -21.96 2.88 -25.21
C SER A 630 -20.47 2.53 -25.09
N SER A 631 -19.93 2.39 -23.88
CA SER A 631 -18.53 2.07 -23.70
C SER A 631 -18.26 0.57 -23.91
N SER A 632 -17.24 0.27 -24.70
CA SER A 632 -16.49 -0.98 -24.57
C SER A 632 -15.70 -0.95 -23.25
N PHE A 633 -15.06 -2.06 -22.89
CA PHE A 633 -14.17 -2.08 -21.73
C PHE A 633 -13.18 -0.89 -21.72
N ALA A 634 -13.13 -0.20 -20.59
CA ALA A 634 -12.29 0.96 -20.33
C ALA A 634 -11.82 1.00 -18.88
N TRP A 635 -10.73 1.71 -18.61
CA TRP A 635 -10.23 1.95 -17.26
C TRP A 635 -10.96 3.13 -16.61
N TYR A 636 -11.39 2.94 -15.38
CA TYR A 636 -11.95 3.96 -14.49
C TYR A 636 -11.03 4.11 -13.30
N THR A 637 -10.52 5.32 -13.06
CA THR A 637 -9.51 5.62 -12.03
C THR A 637 -10.15 6.45 -10.92
N PHE A 638 -10.04 5.98 -9.68
CA PHE A 638 -10.57 6.61 -8.48
C PHE A 638 -9.40 6.99 -7.56
N VAL A 639 -9.37 8.23 -7.04
CA VAL A 639 -8.31 8.70 -6.14
C VAL A 639 -8.96 9.16 -4.84
N LEU A 640 -8.73 8.41 -3.77
CA LEU A 640 -9.47 8.52 -2.52
C LEU A 640 -8.54 8.89 -1.38
N ASP A 641 -9.01 9.69 -0.43
CA ASP A 641 -8.33 9.85 0.86
C ASP A 641 -8.31 8.51 1.63
N CYS A 642 -7.22 8.23 2.32
CA CYS A 642 -7.06 7.02 3.13
C CYS A 642 -6.48 7.30 4.51
N SER A 643 -6.79 6.40 5.46
CA SER A 643 -6.09 6.33 6.74
C SER A 643 -4.83 5.47 6.61
N SER A 644 -3.95 5.49 7.63
CA SER A 644 -2.71 4.69 7.64
C SER A 644 -2.94 3.17 7.59
N SER A 645 -4.19 2.72 7.80
CA SER A 645 -4.58 1.33 7.60
C SER A 645 -6.02 1.26 7.10
N ASP A 646 -6.20 0.94 5.82
CA ASP A 646 -7.49 1.06 5.15
C ASP A 646 -7.79 -0.11 4.20
N TYR A 647 -9.07 -0.33 3.88
CA TYR A 647 -9.48 -1.25 2.82
C TYR A 647 -10.02 -0.47 1.62
N VAL A 648 -10.12 -1.14 0.47
CA VAL A 648 -10.82 -0.64 -0.70
C VAL A 648 -12.06 -1.49 -0.93
N LYS A 649 -13.22 -0.84 -1.09
CA LYS A 649 -14.49 -1.49 -1.35
C LYS A 649 -15.10 -0.96 -2.64
N LEU A 650 -15.30 -1.85 -3.61
CA LEU A 650 -16.00 -1.59 -4.85
C LEU A 650 -17.47 -2.03 -4.72
N THR A 651 -18.40 -1.13 -5.04
CA THR A 651 -19.84 -1.40 -5.16
C THR A 651 -20.36 -0.89 -6.50
N SER A 652 -21.58 -1.31 -6.87
CA SER A 652 -22.20 -0.88 -8.12
C SER A 652 -23.72 -0.83 -8.01
N SER A 653 -24.36 0.05 -8.82
CA SER A 653 -25.81 0.12 -8.97
C SER A 653 -26.35 -0.52 -10.28
N GLY A 654 -25.52 -1.16 -11.12
CA GLY A 654 -25.89 -1.47 -12.52
C GLY A 654 -25.40 -2.79 -13.12
N MET A 655 -24.85 -3.72 -12.35
CA MET A 655 -24.26 -4.96 -12.89
C MET A 655 -23.13 -4.75 -13.91
N PRO A 656 -22.14 -3.86 -13.70
CA PRO A 656 -21.01 -3.71 -14.60
C PRO A 656 -20.22 -5.01 -14.68
N ASP A 657 -19.72 -5.25 -15.88
CA ASP A 657 -18.78 -6.33 -16.16
C ASP A 657 -17.39 -5.86 -15.70
N LEU A 658 -16.75 -6.63 -14.82
CA LEU A 658 -15.45 -6.35 -14.24
C LEU A 658 -14.46 -7.37 -14.79
N ARG A 659 -13.36 -6.87 -15.36
CA ARG A 659 -12.26 -7.71 -15.87
C ARG A 659 -11.05 -7.65 -14.97
N TYR A 660 -10.63 -6.43 -14.64
CA TYR A 660 -9.43 -6.19 -13.84
C TYR A 660 -9.66 -5.11 -12.80
N MET A 661 -8.97 -5.23 -11.68
CA MET A 661 -8.86 -4.14 -10.72
C MET A 661 -7.44 -4.04 -10.18
N LYS A 662 -6.96 -2.82 -9.98
CA LYS A 662 -5.65 -2.53 -9.39
C LYS A 662 -5.80 -1.54 -8.25
N VAL A 663 -5.03 -1.75 -7.19
CA VAL A 663 -5.01 -0.87 -6.03
C VAL A 663 -3.59 -0.38 -5.82
N TYR A 664 -3.42 0.94 -5.71
CA TYR A 664 -2.16 1.60 -5.48
C TYR A 664 -2.23 2.43 -4.19
N ALA A 665 -1.23 2.36 -3.32
CA ALA A 665 -1.00 3.39 -2.31
C ALA A 665 -0.45 4.64 -3.00
N GLY A 666 -0.93 5.83 -2.67
CA GLY A 666 -0.56 7.10 -3.29
C GLY A 666 -1.49 7.56 -4.42
N ASP A 667 -1.25 8.79 -4.89
CA ASP A 667 -2.01 9.44 -5.98
C ASP A 667 -1.33 9.22 -7.33
N LEU A 668 -1.88 8.31 -8.14
CA LEU A 668 -1.37 7.99 -9.47
C LEU A 668 -1.51 9.15 -10.47
N THR A 669 -2.40 10.11 -10.22
CA THR A 669 -2.63 11.27 -11.11
C THR A 669 -1.60 12.37 -10.94
N SER A 670 -0.87 12.35 -9.81
CA SER A 670 0.17 13.33 -9.48
C SER A 670 1.51 13.09 -10.19
N ILE A 671 1.69 11.93 -10.84
CA ILE A 671 2.95 11.54 -11.49
C ILE A 671 3.26 12.49 -12.66
N GLN A 672 4.25 13.35 -12.46
CA GLN A 672 4.72 14.29 -13.47
C GLN A 672 5.50 13.57 -14.59
N LEU A 673 5.08 13.76 -15.85
CA LEU A 673 5.74 13.21 -17.05
C LEU A 673 7.01 13.98 -17.47
N LYS A 674 7.48 14.93 -16.66
CA LYS A 674 8.66 15.75 -16.96
C LYS A 674 9.85 15.28 -16.11
N ALA A 675 11.04 15.25 -16.71
CA ALA A 675 12.26 14.89 -16.00
C ALA A 675 12.54 15.90 -14.87
N SER A 676 12.45 15.45 -13.64
CA SER A 676 12.82 16.19 -12.43
C SER A 676 13.47 15.25 -11.42
N GLU A 677 14.51 15.74 -10.76
CA GLU A 677 15.18 15.06 -9.67
C GLU A 677 14.84 15.78 -8.36
N THR A 678 14.34 15.03 -7.38
CA THR A 678 13.91 15.54 -6.08
C THR A 678 14.45 14.65 -4.96
N GLY A 679 14.76 15.24 -3.80
CA GLY A 679 15.24 14.53 -2.60
C GLY A 679 16.64 14.96 -2.13
N ASP A 680 17.26 14.19 -1.24
CA ASP A 680 18.59 14.41 -0.64
C ASP A 680 19.57 13.26 -0.96
N ASP A 681 20.80 13.31 -0.44
CA ASP A 681 21.84 12.31 -0.72
C ASP A 681 21.54 10.91 -0.14
N THR A 682 20.46 10.79 0.63
CA THR A 682 19.96 9.55 1.23
C THR A 682 18.69 9.01 0.57
N TYR A 683 17.93 9.86 -0.15
CA TYR A 683 16.72 9.49 -0.89
C TYR A 683 16.54 10.36 -2.15
N ARG A 684 16.47 9.75 -3.33
CA ARG A 684 16.24 10.42 -4.62
C ARG A 684 15.07 9.80 -5.37
N VAL A 685 14.27 10.66 -5.99
CA VAL A 685 13.28 10.29 -7.00
C VAL A 685 13.63 11.03 -8.29
N ILE A 686 13.80 10.29 -9.37
CA ILE A 686 14.12 10.82 -10.69
C ILE A 686 13.00 10.41 -11.64
N THR A 687 12.14 11.34 -12.02
CA THR A 687 11.00 11.11 -12.91
C THR A 687 11.37 11.35 -14.38
N GLY A 688 10.49 10.96 -15.31
CA GLY A 688 10.58 11.38 -16.72
C GLY A 688 11.77 10.84 -17.52
N ILE A 689 12.42 9.76 -17.07
CA ILE A 689 13.56 9.17 -17.76
C ILE A 689 13.06 8.45 -19.03
N THR A 690 13.54 8.82 -20.21
CA THR A 690 13.17 8.18 -21.48
C THR A 690 14.18 7.12 -21.95
N GLY A 691 15.36 7.08 -21.31
CA GLY A 691 16.40 6.08 -21.54
C GLY A 691 16.25 4.85 -20.66
N LYS A 692 17.12 3.86 -20.87
CA LYS A 692 17.16 2.59 -20.10
C LYS A 692 18.23 2.59 -19.01
N SER A 693 18.83 3.75 -18.78
CA SER A 693 19.87 3.95 -17.79
C SER A 693 19.84 5.39 -17.29
N TYR A 694 20.20 5.58 -16.04
CA TYR A 694 20.41 6.90 -15.45
C TYR A 694 21.60 6.85 -14.50
N THR A 695 22.48 7.85 -14.57
CA THR A 695 23.62 7.98 -13.64
C THR A 695 23.20 8.84 -12.47
N VAL A 696 23.13 8.25 -11.29
CA VAL A 696 22.78 8.94 -10.05
C VAL A 696 24.07 9.41 -9.41
N GLN A 697 24.16 10.70 -9.10
CA GLN A 697 25.37 11.36 -8.58
C GLN A 697 25.10 12.05 -7.24
N ASN A 698 26.15 12.51 -6.56
CA ASN A 698 26.06 13.23 -5.28
C ASN A 698 25.35 12.40 -4.19
N LEU A 699 25.70 11.12 -4.10
CA LEU A 699 25.28 10.21 -3.04
C LEU A 699 26.36 10.12 -1.96
N THR A 700 25.95 9.77 -0.73
CA THR A 700 26.86 9.58 0.40
C THR A 700 27.88 8.47 0.11
N GLU A 701 29.16 8.76 0.29
CA GLU A 701 30.26 7.81 0.01
C GLU A 701 30.25 6.58 0.91
N GLY A 702 30.58 5.41 0.36
CA GLY A 702 30.45 4.11 1.05
C GLY A 702 29.00 3.72 1.40
N GLY A 703 28.03 4.57 1.04
CA GLY A 703 26.61 4.33 1.29
C GLY A 703 26.11 3.10 0.55
N THR A 704 25.23 2.35 1.23
CA THR A 704 24.48 1.26 0.61
C THR A 704 23.08 1.75 0.25
N PHE A 705 22.75 1.70 -1.03
CA PHE A 705 21.50 2.20 -1.58
C PHE A 705 20.70 1.07 -2.21
N ASN A 706 19.42 1.00 -1.85
CA ASN A 706 18.45 0.25 -2.62
C ASN A 706 17.97 1.13 -3.78
N TYR A 707 17.74 0.53 -4.94
CA TYR A 707 17.24 1.24 -6.10
C TYR A 707 16.37 0.34 -6.98
N TYR A 708 15.37 0.94 -7.61
CA TYR A 708 14.49 0.29 -8.56
C TYR A 708 13.83 1.32 -9.47
N VAL A 709 13.33 0.85 -10.60
CA VAL A 709 12.66 1.70 -11.58
C VAL A 709 11.18 1.33 -11.67
N VAL A 710 10.35 2.33 -11.90
CA VAL A 710 8.94 2.18 -12.23
C VAL A 710 8.75 2.61 -13.68
N ALA A 711 8.26 1.71 -14.53
CA ALA A 711 7.87 2.05 -15.90
C ALA A 711 6.47 2.69 -15.89
N ASN A 712 6.33 3.85 -16.53
CA ASN A 712 5.07 4.56 -16.70
C ASN A 712 4.58 4.34 -18.14
N TYR A 713 3.42 3.72 -18.30
CA TYR A 713 2.87 3.35 -19.62
C TYR A 713 1.87 4.37 -20.15
N THR A 714 1.62 4.32 -21.46
CA THR A 714 0.66 5.21 -22.15
C THR A 714 -0.77 5.11 -21.64
N ASN A 715 -1.14 4.01 -21.00
CA ASN A 715 -2.47 3.75 -20.46
C ASN A 715 -2.58 4.03 -18.94
N ALA A 716 -1.64 4.81 -18.38
CA ALA A 716 -1.53 5.13 -16.95
C ALA A 716 -1.19 3.94 -16.03
N ASP A 717 -0.79 2.79 -16.59
CA ASP A 717 -0.26 1.71 -15.78
C ASP A 717 1.17 2.01 -15.30
N ILE A 718 1.51 1.50 -14.11
CA ILE A 718 2.86 1.51 -13.58
C ILE A 718 3.33 0.10 -13.23
N CYS A 719 4.58 -0.24 -13.59
CA CYS A 719 5.20 -1.51 -13.21
C CYS A 719 6.53 -1.27 -12.49
N LYS A 720 6.64 -1.80 -11.28
CA LYS A 720 7.85 -1.76 -10.47
C LYS A 720 8.80 -2.90 -10.83
N SER A 721 10.07 -2.59 -11.02
CA SER A 721 11.12 -3.60 -11.20
C SER A 721 11.44 -4.37 -9.92
N ASN A 722 12.26 -5.41 -10.04
CA ASN A 722 12.99 -5.93 -8.88
C ASN A 722 13.83 -4.81 -8.24
N ILE A 723 13.97 -4.87 -6.91
CA ILE A 723 14.86 -3.99 -6.16
C ILE A 723 16.27 -4.56 -6.28
N LYS A 724 17.23 -3.69 -6.62
CA LYS A 724 18.65 -3.97 -6.50
C LYS A 724 19.24 -3.14 -5.38
N GLN A 725 20.35 -3.63 -4.86
CA GLN A 725 21.15 -2.92 -3.87
C GLN A 725 22.53 -2.67 -4.48
N VAL A 726 23.07 -1.49 -4.24
CA VAL A 726 24.44 -1.13 -4.60
C VAL A 726 25.10 -0.55 -3.36
N THR A 727 26.28 -1.06 -3.04
CA THR A 727 27.19 -0.40 -2.12
C THR A 727 28.15 0.39 -2.98
N LEU A 728 28.16 1.71 -2.79
CA LEU A 728 29.12 2.57 -3.48
C LEU A 728 30.53 2.17 -3.07
N LEU A 729 31.50 2.41 -3.95
CA LEU A 729 32.88 2.14 -3.59
C LEU A 729 33.21 3.02 -2.38
N GLU A 730 33.77 2.43 -1.34
CA GLU A 730 34.51 3.26 -0.39
C GLU A 730 35.65 3.92 -1.16
N SER A 731 35.92 5.19 -0.87
CA SER A 731 36.99 5.93 -1.51
C SER A 731 38.26 5.09 -1.57
N THR A 732 38.77 4.84 -2.77
CA THR A 732 40.19 4.52 -2.94
C THR A 732 41.04 5.78 -2.90
N ASN A 733 40.42 6.96 -2.73
CA ASN A 733 41.16 8.15 -2.42
C ASN A 733 41.83 7.93 -1.05
N PRO A 734 43.13 8.23 -0.96
CA PRO A 734 43.83 8.28 0.31
C PRO A 734 42.97 9.06 1.33
N THR A 735 42.60 8.47 2.46
CA THR A 735 41.90 9.17 3.54
C THR A 735 42.76 9.16 4.79
N ILE A 736 42.64 10.24 5.56
CA ILE A 736 43.24 10.37 6.88
C ILE A 736 42.09 10.69 7.84
N THR A 737 42.13 10.15 9.04
CA THR A 737 41.23 10.49 10.14
C THR A 737 42.05 10.70 11.41
N ALA A 738 41.52 11.53 12.31
CA ALA A 738 42.12 11.79 13.61
C ALA A 738 41.05 11.68 14.68
N SER A 739 41.34 10.96 15.77
CA SER A 739 40.39 10.77 16.88
C SER A 739 41.09 10.89 18.24
N PRO A 740 40.61 11.76 19.15
CA PRO A 740 39.50 12.71 18.97
C PRO A 740 39.88 13.88 18.04
N ALA A 741 38.88 14.54 17.43
CA ALA A 741 39.08 15.71 16.55
C ALA A 741 39.40 17.01 17.31
N THR A 742 39.08 17.05 18.61
CA THR A 742 39.44 18.11 19.55
C THR A 742 40.13 17.48 20.75
N VAL A 743 41.29 18.03 21.13
CA VAL A 743 42.04 17.62 22.32
C VAL A 743 42.04 18.78 23.31
N GLU A 744 41.38 18.56 24.44
CA GLU A 744 41.37 19.50 25.57
C GLU A 744 42.55 19.18 26.49
N MET A 745 43.31 20.21 26.88
CA MET A 745 44.49 20.07 27.75
C MET A 745 44.46 21.12 28.85
N THR A 746 44.85 20.74 30.07
CA THR A 746 45.05 21.68 31.17
C THR A 746 46.46 21.54 31.71
N ALA A 747 47.09 22.66 32.05
CA ALA A 747 48.39 22.69 32.69
C ALA A 747 48.51 23.93 33.58
N THR A 748 49.37 23.86 34.60
CA THR A 748 49.79 25.04 35.33
C THR A 748 50.82 25.81 34.51
N THR A 749 50.82 27.14 34.58
CA THR A 749 51.79 27.98 33.88
C THR A 749 53.22 27.60 34.30
N GLY A 750 54.08 27.23 33.33
CA GLY A 750 55.44 26.74 33.57
C GLY A 750 55.59 25.21 33.67
N GLU A 751 54.49 24.47 33.77
CA GLU A 751 54.49 22.99 33.76
C GLU A 751 54.15 22.43 32.38
N THR A 752 54.45 21.14 32.16
CA THR A 752 54.14 20.46 30.90
C THR A 752 53.07 19.39 31.09
N ALA A 753 52.04 19.42 30.25
CA ALA A 753 51.04 18.35 30.13
C ALA A 753 51.18 17.60 28.80
N THR A 754 50.80 16.33 28.76
CA THR A 754 50.80 15.53 27.52
C THR A 754 49.44 14.89 27.26
N ALA A 755 49.02 14.87 26.01
CA ALA A 755 47.83 14.15 25.55
C ALA A 755 48.15 13.39 24.26
N THR A 756 47.29 12.45 23.88
CA THR A 756 47.43 11.72 22.62
C THR A 756 46.15 11.79 21.79
N PHE A 757 46.31 11.76 20.48
CA PHE A 757 45.23 11.46 19.55
C PHE A 757 45.72 10.43 18.54
N ASN A 758 44.80 9.59 18.06
CA ASN A 758 45.11 8.55 17.11
C ASN A 758 44.97 9.08 15.69
N VAL A 759 45.96 8.81 14.84
CA VAL A 759 45.93 9.05 13.40
C VAL A 759 45.74 7.72 12.69
N SER A 760 44.65 7.63 11.94
CA SER A 760 44.32 6.48 11.11
C SER A 760 44.18 6.90 9.65
N GLY A 761 44.32 5.99 8.70
CA GLY A 761 44.07 6.30 7.29
C GLY A 761 43.82 5.06 6.45
N ALA A 762 43.30 5.24 5.25
CA ALA A 762 43.06 4.15 4.30
C ALA A 762 43.64 4.52 2.93
N TYR A 763 44.18 3.54 2.21
CA TYR A 763 44.69 3.68 0.83
C TYR A 763 45.78 4.75 0.64
N LEU A 764 46.50 5.09 1.73
CA LEU A 764 47.59 6.06 1.71
C LEU A 764 48.76 5.56 0.85
N THR A 765 49.13 6.33 -0.17
CA THR A 765 50.30 6.04 -1.02
C THR A 765 51.57 6.78 -0.58
N GLY A 766 51.43 7.73 0.35
CA GLY A 766 52.52 8.52 0.94
C GLY A 766 52.36 8.68 2.45
N ASN A 767 53.45 9.10 3.11
CA ASN A 767 53.46 9.35 4.56
C ASN A 767 52.49 10.48 4.94
N VAL A 768 51.92 10.39 6.14
CA VAL A 768 51.12 11.48 6.73
C VAL A 768 52.07 12.45 7.43
N THR A 769 52.10 13.70 6.99
CA THR A 769 52.84 14.79 7.64
C THR A 769 51.92 15.60 8.53
N LEU A 770 52.38 15.94 9.74
CA LEU A 770 51.63 16.71 10.72
C LEU A 770 52.27 18.10 10.86
N ALA A 771 51.49 19.14 10.59
CA ALA A 771 51.91 20.53 10.71
C ALA A 771 51.15 21.20 11.87
N LEU A 772 51.87 21.55 12.93
CA LEU A 772 51.33 22.30 14.06
C LEU A 772 51.31 23.80 13.73
N THR A 773 50.14 24.42 13.88
CA THR A 773 49.95 25.88 13.88
C THR A 773 49.57 26.30 15.28
N ASP A 774 50.47 27.00 15.93
CA ASP A 774 50.32 27.47 17.31
C ASP A 774 50.79 28.92 17.39
N ALA A 775 49.85 29.83 17.67
CA ALA A 775 50.14 31.26 17.75
C ALA A 775 50.94 31.63 19.00
N ASN A 776 50.87 30.82 20.06
CA ASN A 776 51.50 31.09 21.35
C ASN A 776 52.84 30.33 21.51
N GLY A 777 53.13 29.35 20.66
CA GLY A 777 54.39 28.59 20.67
C GLY A 777 54.56 27.65 21.88
N VAL A 778 53.45 27.26 22.51
CA VAL A 778 53.38 26.45 23.73
C VAL A 778 53.12 24.96 23.46
N TYR A 779 52.86 24.54 22.22
CA TYR A 779 52.63 23.15 21.86
C TYR A 779 53.79 22.54 21.07
N SER A 780 54.01 21.24 21.25
CA SER A 780 54.84 20.42 20.36
C SER A 780 54.19 19.05 20.12
N ILE A 781 54.54 18.39 19.01
CA ILE A 781 53.95 17.11 18.60
C ILE A 781 55.01 16.09 18.21
N THR A 782 54.81 14.83 18.58
CA THR A 782 55.69 13.72 18.21
C THR A 782 54.89 12.45 17.92
N PRO A 783 55.09 11.76 16.78
CA PRO A 783 55.96 12.13 15.66
C PRO A 783 55.32 13.18 14.73
N THR A 784 56.14 13.96 14.01
CA THR A 784 55.68 14.94 12.99
C THR A 784 55.43 14.30 11.61
N THR A 785 55.77 13.01 11.44
CA THR A 785 55.52 12.23 10.23
C THR A 785 55.23 10.77 10.59
N ILE A 786 54.19 10.20 9.99
CA ILE A 786 53.77 8.81 10.17
C ILE A 786 53.85 8.11 8.83
N SER A 787 54.47 6.92 8.76
CA SER A 787 54.52 6.17 7.50
C SER A 787 53.11 5.72 7.08
N ALA A 788 52.87 5.61 5.77
CA ALA A 788 51.58 5.16 5.24
C ALA A 788 51.09 3.86 5.91
N ALA A 789 51.99 2.88 6.10
CA ALA A 789 51.67 1.62 6.77
C ALA A 789 51.25 1.79 8.24
N ASN A 790 51.94 2.66 9.00
CA ASN A 790 51.62 2.89 10.41
C ASN A 790 50.34 3.72 10.59
N ALA A 791 50.08 4.66 9.68
CA ALA A 791 48.81 5.39 9.66
C ALA A 791 47.65 4.44 9.30
N MET A 792 47.85 3.50 8.38
CA MET A 792 46.84 2.48 8.06
C MET A 792 46.58 1.48 9.18
N SER A 793 47.54 1.25 10.09
CA SER A 793 47.34 0.43 11.29
C SER A 793 46.85 1.22 12.52
N GLY A 794 46.67 2.54 12.39
CA GLY A 794 46.42 3.46 13.50
C GLY A 794 47.70 3.75 14.31
N LYS A 795 48.03 5.03 14.49
CA LYS A 795 49.21 5.46 15.25
C LYS A 795 48.90 6.67 16.12
N ASP A 796 49.24 6.57 17.40
CA ASP A 796 49.10 7.69 18.32
C ASP A 796 50.17 8.75 18.10
N VAL A 797 49.74 10.01 18.15
CA VAL A 797 50.57 11.21 18.16
C VAL A 797 50.45 11.83 19.54
N THR A 798 51.59 12.05 20.17
CA THR A 798 51.68 12.74 21.46
C THR A 798 51.76 14.24 21.22
N ILE A 799 50.87 14.98 21.88
CA ILE A 799 50.88 16.43 22.01
C ILE A 799 51.47 16.75 23.37
N THR A 800 52.45 17.65 23.41
CA THR A 800 52.99 18.24 24.63
C THR A 800 52.60 19.70 24.69
N TYR A 801 51.96 20.10 25.79
CA TYR A 801 51.52 21.46 26.09
C TYR A 801 52.37 22.03 27.22
N ALA A 802 53.09 23.13 26.96
CA ALA A 802 54.05 23.78 27.85
C ALA A 802 53.78 25.29 27.91
N PRO A 803 52.68 25.74 28.55
CA PRO A 803 52.31 27.14 28.58
C PRO A 803 53.24 27.99 29.45
N THR A 804 53.65 29.15 28.93
CA THR A 804 54.43 30.17 29.66
C THR A 804 53.61 31.36 30.13
N THR A 805 52.35 31.46 29.70
CA THR A 805 51.38 32.50 30.09
C THR A 805 50.09 31.83 30.58
N HIS A 806 49.27 32.51 31.38
CA HIS A 806 47.98 31.97 31.82
C HIS A 806 46.88 32.26 30.79
N GLY A 807 45.79 31.50 30.86
CA GLY A 807 44.63 31.64 29.99
C GLY A 807 44.57 30.57 28.89
N ASN A 808 43.76 30.84 27.87
CA ASN A 808 43.46 29.86 26.84
C ASN A 808 44.47 29.96 25.68
N HIS A 809 45.10 28.85 25.35
CA HIS A 809 45.94 28.70 24.17
C HIS A 809 45.26 27.74 23.21
N ASN A 810 45.02 28.19 21.98
CA ASN A 810 44.42 27.35 20.95
C ASN A 810 45.46 27.09 19.86
N ALA A 811 45.53 25.85 19.41
CA ALA A 811 46.39 25.44 18.31
C ALA A 811 45.65 24.47 17.38
N THR A 812 46.22 24.24 16.20
CA THR A 812 45.65 23.32 15.21
C THR A 812 46.75 22.47 14.60
N ILE A 813 46.56 21.15 14.59
CA ILE A 813 47.43 20.24 13.84
C ILE A 813 46.76 19.93 12.52
N THR A 814 47.43 20.19 11.39
CA THR A 814 46.96 19.81 10.06
C THR A 814 47.70 18.56 9.59
N LEU A 815 46.96 17.50 9.31
CA LEU A 815 47.43 16.24 8.75
C LEU A 815 47.31 16.29 7.22
N LYS A 816 48.39 15.94 6.52
CA LYS A 816 48.43 15.92 5.04
C LYS A 816 49.07 14.63 4.54
N SER A 817 48.53 14.06 3.47
CA SER A 817 49.17 13.02 2.67
C SER A 817 48.77 13.19 1.21
N ALA A 818 49.60 12.68 0.29
CA ALA A 818 49.35 12.82 -1.15
C ALA A 818 48.02 12.16 -1.54
N GLY A 819 47.11 12.95 -2.12
CA GLY A 819 45.80 12.49 -2.57
C GLY A 819 44.70 12.44 -1.49
N ALA A 820 45.02 12.78 -0.23
CA ALA A 820 44.05 12.88 0.86
C ALA A 820 43.65 14.33 1.14
N GLU A 821 42.38 14.55 1.52
CA GLU A 821 41.96 15.83 2.08
C GLU A 821 42.66 16.09 3.42
N ASN A 822 42.95 17.36 3.70
CA ASN A 822 43.63 17.73 4.94
C ASN A 822 42.69 17.58 6.13
N VAL A 823 43.11 16.87 7.16
CA VAL A 823 42.38 16.77 8.43
C VAL A 823 42.99 17.70 9.47
N THR A 824 42.15 18.44 10.20
CA THR A 824 42.59 19.31 11.29
C THR A 824 42.18 18.75 12.64
N VAL A 825 43.10 18.75 13.59
CA VAL A 825 42.83 18.48 15.01
C VAL A 825 42.96 19.80 15.77
N THR A 826 41.90 20.18 16.46
CA THR A 826 41.88 21.38 17.30
C THR A 826 42.46 21.03 18.67
N ILE A 827 43.36 21.85 19.18
CA ILE A 827 43.89 21.75 20.53
C ILE A 827 43.44 22.97 21.29
N ASN A 828 42.76 22.75 22.41
CA ASN A 828 42.36 23.80 23.33
C ASN A 828 43.08 23.53 24.64
N GLY A 829 44.07 24.35 24.96
CA GLY A 829 44.76 24.32 26.24
C GLY A 829 44.29 25.43 27.13
N THR A 830 44.06 25.13 28.39
CA THR A 830 43.87 26.14 29.43
C THR A 830 45.05 26.08 30.39
N ALA A 831 45.79 27.19 30.48
CA ALA A 831 46.83 27.37 31.48
C ALA A 831 46.25 28.06 32.71
N THR A 832 46.32 27.41 33.86
CA THR A 832 45.96 28.03 35.14
C THR A 832 47.20 28.63 35.80
N LEU A 833 46.99 29.69 36.59
CA LEU A 833 48.05 30.26 37.42
C LEU A 833 48.39 29.29 38.57
N THR A 834 49.67 29.17 38.90
CA THR A 834 50.10 28.61 40.18
C THR A 834 49.64 29.57 41.28
N LYS A 835 48.97 29.04 42.31
CA LYS A 835 48.38 29.81 43.42
C LYS A 835 48.82 29.18 44.74
N GLU A 836 49.75 29.81 45.43
CA GLU A 836 50.12 29.41 46.79
C GLU A 836 49.64 30.42 47.84
N VAL A 837 49.19 29.92 48.98
CA VAL A 837 48.65 30.72 50.08
C VAL A 837 49.76 31.61 50.69
N PRO A 838 49.50 32.89 50.99
CA PRO A 838 50.46 33.73 51.71
C PRO A 838 50.68 33.18 53.13
N VAL A 839 51.88 33.38 53.70
CA VAL A 839 52.20 32.91 55.05
C VAL A 839 52.32 34.09 55.99
N MET A 840 51.40 34.19 56.95
CA MET A 840 51.40 35.25 57.96
C MET A 840 52.63 35.09 58.86
N GLN A 841 53.31 36.19 59.13
CA GLN A 841 54.46 36.24 60.04
C GLN A 841 54.03 36.76 61.42
N PRO A 842 54.73 36.37 62.50
CA PRO A 842 54.54 36.97 63.80
C PRO A 842 54.74 38.49 63.75
N ALA A 843 53.90 39.23 64.45
CA ALA A 843 53.90 40.69 64.48
C ALA A 843 55.29 41.19 64.91
N ASN A 844 55.84 42.13 64.13
CA ASN A 844 57.14 42.69 64.42
C ASN A 844 57.06 43.51 65.72
N GLU A 845 57.77 43.04 66.76
CA GLU A 845 57.76 43.64 68.10
C GLU A 845 58.02 45.14 68.04
N ALA A 846 58.93 45.62 67.17
CA ALA A 846 59.28 47.04 66.96
C ALA A 846 58.08 47.95 66.64
N TYR A 847 56.99 47.39 66.10
CA TYR A 847 55.80 48.14 65.67
C TYR A 847 54.57 47.89 66.55
N ILE A 848 54.72 47.11 67.64
CA ILE A 848 53.67 46.92 68.64
C ILE A 848 53.66 48.14 69.57
N ASN A 849 52.49 48.74 69.77
CA ASN A 849 52.24 49.70 70.85
C ASN A 849 50.90 49.35 71.51
N LEU A 850 50.47 50.13 72.50
CA LEU A 850 49.24 49.88 73.27
C LEU A 850 48.00 49.67 72.39
N THR A 851 47.89 50.33 71.24
CA THR A 851 46.68 50.29 70.38
C THR A 851 46.96 49.96 68.91
N LYS A 852 48.16 49.48 68.58
CA LYS A 852 48.52 49.17 67.19
C LYS A 852 49.58 48.09 67.07
N PHE A 853 49.59 47.39 65.94
CA PHE A 853 50.67 46.52 65.51
C PHE A 853 50.78 46.50 63.98
N ARG A 854 51.92 46.03 63.47
CA ARG A 854 52.12 45.77 62.04
C ARG A 854 52.02 44.26 61.78
N ALA A 855 51.10 43.87 60.92
CA ALA A 855 51.02 42.52 60.38
C ALA A 855 51.91 42.43 59.14
N ASP A 856 52.77 41.42 59.09
CA ASP A 856 53.67 41.12 57.98
C ASP A 856 53.35 39.72 57.44
N TRP A 857 53.46 39.50 56.14
CA TRP A 857 53.33 38.16 55.54
C TRP A 857 54.33 37.97 54.41
N THR A 858 54.59 36.72 54.03
CA THR A 858 55.28 36.43 52.77
C THR A 858 54.28 36.46 51.62
N ASP A 859 54.76 36.81 50.42
CA ASP A 859 53.95 36.84 49.22
C ASP A 859 53.29 35.48 48.91
N ALA A 860 52.11 35.54 48.29
CA ALA A 860 51.48 34.38 47.67
C ALA A 860 52.18 34.09 46.34
N THR A 861 52.87 32.95 46.24
CA THR A 861 53.71 32.70 45.05
C THR A 861 52.90 32.20 43.85
N PRO A 862 53.30 32.58 42.62
CA PRO A 862 54.22 33.67 42.27
C PRO A 862 53.61 35.07 42.51
N GLU A 863 54.37 35.98 43.11
CA GLU A 863 54.00 37.38 43.39
C GLU A 863 53.39 38.11 42.19
N ALA A 864 53.90 37.83 40.99
CA ALA A 864 53.40 38.38 39.73
C ALA A 864 51.91 38.12 39.46
N ASN A 865 51.31 37.17 40.18
CA ASN A 865 49.93 36.75 40.01
C ASN A 865 48.99 37.35 41.05
N VAL A 866 49.50 38.08 42.04
CA VAL A 866 48.71 38.67 43.13
C VAL A 866 48.27 40.08 42.78
N SER A 867 46.98 40.35 42.92
CA SER A 867 46.35 41.66 42.69
C SER A 867 46.30 42.50 43.96
N SER A 868 45.96 41.89 45.10
CA SER A 868 45.93 42.52 46.42
C SER A 868 45.77 41.49 47.54
N TYR A 869 45.88 41.90 48.79
CA TYR A 869 45.63 41.10 49.98
C TYR A 869 44.42 41.59 50.78
N THR A 870 43.83 40.67 51.53
CA THR A 870 42.81 40.93 52.54
C THR A 870 43.31 40.43 53.89
N LEU A 871 43.45 41.34 54.86
CA LEU A 871 43.86 41.08 56.24
C LEU A 871 42.63 41.10 57.16
N GLU A 872 42.45 40.03 57.93
CA GLU A 872 41.50 39.99 59.04
C GLU A 872 42.25 40.04 60.36
N VAL A 873 41.76 40.87 61.29
CA VAL A 873 42.20 40.94 62.69
C VAL A 873 40.96 40.84 63.58
N SER A 874 40.94 39.92 64.53
CA SER A 874 39.80 39.77 65.44
C SER A 874 40.25 39.50 66.87
N THR A 875 39.42 39.82 67.85
CA THR A 875 39.53 39.24 69.19
C THR A 875 39.37 37.72 69.12
N LYS A 876 39.84 37.02 70.15
CA LYS A 876 39.96 35.55 70.23
C LYS A 876 38.66 34.73 70.07
N ASP A 877 37.51 35.37 69.87
CA ASP A 877 36.23 34.72 69.57
C ASP A 877 35.92 34.88 68.06
N GLU A 878 35.75 33.76 67.33
CA GLU A 878 35.56 33.75 65.86
C GLU A 878 34.29 34.50 65.39
N PRO A 879 34.34 35.28 64.29
CA PRO A 879 33.16 35.89 63.67
C PRO A 879 32.37 34.95 62.71
N GLU A 880 31.11 35.31 62.46
CA GLU A 880 30.10 34.58 61.65
C GLU A 880 30.48 34.36 60.16
N PRO A 881 29.93 33.30 59.50
CA PRO A 881 30.35 32.85 58.17
C PRO A 881 29.91 33.72 56.98
N GLU A 882 30.73 33.69 55.93
CA GLU A 882 30.64 34.47 54.68
C GLU A 882 29.35 34.26 53.85
N PRO A 883 28.98 35.24 53.00
CA PRO A 883 27.83 35.16 52.09
C PRO A 883 27.89 33.98 51.10
N VAL A 884 26.82 33.19 50.99
CA VAL A 884 26.74 32.00 50.10
C VAL A 884 25.61 32.16 49.09
N LEU A 885 25.86 31.88 47.79
CA LEU A 885 24.81 31.86 46.78
C LEU A 885 23.81 30.73 47.06
N LEU A 886 22.55 31.09 47.30
CA LEU A 886 21.49 30.14 47.61
C LEU A 886 20.75 29.67 46.36
N SER A 887 20.48 30.57 45.41
CA SER A 887 19.77 30.23 44.18
C SER A 887 19.89 31.30 43.11
N SER A 888 19.73 30.92 41.85
CA SER A 888 19.66 31.86 40.71
C SER A 888 18.69 31.38 39.62
N ILE A 889 18.22 32.33 38.80
CA ILE A 889 17.47 32.07 37.57
C ILE A 889 18.16 32.81 36.42
N THR A 890 18.44 32.09 35.34
CA THR A 890 18.96 32.64 34.08
C THR A 890 17.91 32.57 32.98
N ALA A 891 17.86 33.61 32.16
CA ALA A 891 16.88 33.68 31.08
C ALA A 891 17.21 32.75 29.88
N SER A 892 18.45 32.24 29.78
CA SER A 892 18.88 31.26 28.76
C SER A 892 18.19 29.89 28.88
N ALA A 893 17.51 29.61 30.00
CA ALA A 893 16.76 28.38 30.19
C ALA A 893 15.45 28.31 29.35
N TYR A 894 15.03 29.42 28.73
CA TYR A 894 13.77 29.53 27.99
C TYR A 894 14.02 29.94 26.53
N THR A 895 13.81 29.03 25.57
CA THR A 895 14.05 29.26 24.13
C THR A 895 12.76 29.15 23.32
N GLY A 896 12.50 30.15 22.46
CA GLY A 896 11.33 30.19 21.57
C GLY A 896 10.93 31.62 21.17
N ASN A 897 10.51 31.80 19.92
CA ASN A 897 10.10 33.09 19.32
C ASN A 897 8.71 33.60 19.77
N SER A 898 8.16 33.05 20.86
CA SER A 898 6.80 33.35 21.34
C SER A 898 6.83 33.57 22.86
N TYR A 899 6.54 34.78 23.32
CA TYR A 899 6.43 35.09 24.75
C TYR A 899 5.28 34.28 25.38
N ASN A 900 5.57 33.19 26.08
CA ASN A 900 4.59 32.35 26.76
C ASN A 900 4.67 32.54 28.28
N ASP A 901 3.58 32.25 28.99
CA ASP A 901 3.61 32.26 30.46
C ASP A 901 4.52 31.12 30.95
N ILE A 902 5.46 31.42 31.86
CA ILE A 902 6.46 30.46 32.34
C ILE A 902 6.22 30.08 33.80
N THR A 903 6.51 28.83 34.12
CA THR A 903 6.58 28.34 35.51
C THR A 903 8.01 28.48 36.01
N LEU A 904 8.19 29.16 37.15
CA LEU A 904 9.50 29.33 37.79
C LEU A 904 9.84 28.10 38.66
N PRO A 905 11.12 27.67 38.72
CA PRO A 905 11.53 26.55 39.55
C PRO A 905 11.53 26.93 41.03
N ALA A 906 11.09 26.02 41.90
CA ALA A 906 11.19 26.22 43.36
C ALA A 906 12.65 26.46 43.79
N PRO A 907 12.93 27.33 44.79
CA PRO A 907 11.98 28.02 45.68
C PRO A 907 11.44 29.35 45.11
N TRP A 908 11.70 29.63 43.84
CA TRP A 908 11.12 30.77 43.16
C TRP A 908 9.66 30.48 42.77
N GLY A 909 8.84 31.51 42.86
CA GLY A 909 7.44 31.50 42.45
C GLY A 909 7.07 32.84 41.86
N GLY A 910 5.91 32.93 41.23
CA GLY A 910 5.47 34.18 40.63
C GLY A 910 4.14 34.03 39.91
N THR A 911 3.56 35.16 39.55
CA THR A 911 2.32 35.22 38.78
C THR A 911 2.48 36.22 37.64
N ASN A 912 1.89 35.91 36.47
CA ASN A 912 1.96 36.78 35.27
C ASN A 912 3.39 37.08 34.78
N VAL A 913 4.25 36.04 34.70
CA VAL A 913 5.65 36.11 34.23
C VAL A 913 5.79 35.37 32.89
N ARG A 914 6.51 35.96 31.92
CA ARG A 914 6.79 35.37 30.60
C ARG A 914 8.27 35.19 30.33
N GLY A 915 8.61 34.19 29.52
CA GLY A 915 9.97 33.93 29.02
C GLY A 915 10.00 33.85 27.49
N GLY A 916 11.03 34.43 26.88
CA GLY A 916 11.29 34.40 25.44
C GLY A 916 12.59 35.15 25.08
N ASN A 917 13.25 34.78 23.98
CA ASN A 917 14.51 35.38 23.47
C ASN A 917 15.59 35.68 24.53
N SER A 918 15.82 34.75 25.48
CA SER A 918 16.80 34.92 26.56
C SER A 918 16.48 36.06 27.54
N GLU A 919 15.20 36.34 27.76
CA GLU A 919 14.70 37.38 28.67
C GLU A 919 13.50 36.90 29.51
N ILE A 920 13.36 37.45 30.73
CA ILE A 920 12.20 37.27 31.62
C ILE A 920 11.45 38.60 31.79
N TYR A 921 10.11 38.57 31.70
CA TYR A 921 9.23 39.75 31.70
C TYR A 921 8.02 39.64 32.62
N PHE A 922 7.55 40.78 33.16
CA PHE A 922 6.29 40.92 33.91
C PHE A 922 5.14 41.42 33.00
N ARG A 923 3.96 40.78 33.08
CA ARG A 923 2.77 41.17 32.29
C ARG A 923 1.89 42.19 33.04
N ASN A 924 1.31 43.14 32.30
CA ASN A 924 0.21 44.01 32.76
C ASN A 924 -1.13 43.52 32.16
N ASN A 925 -2.13 43.21 32.99
CA ASN A 925 -3.48 42.85 32.55
C ASN A 925 -4.36 44.11 32.61
N TYR A 926 -4.45 44.85 31.51
CA TYR A 926 -5.19 46.12 31.43
C TYR A 926 -6.70 46.00 31.74
N ASN A 927 -7.27 44.80 31.81
CA ASN A 927 -8.71 44.60 31.73
C ASN A 927 -9.38 44.13 33.04
N ASN A 928 -8.66 43.96 34.16
CA ASN A 928 -9.27 43.63 35.45
C ASN A 928 -8.37 44.05 36.63
N ASN A 929 -8.73 45.18 37.26
CA ASN A 929 -8.44 45.53 38.66
C ASN A 929 -6.99 45.37 39.19
N GLY A 930 -5.98 45.89 38.47
CA GLY A 930 -4.73 46.37 39.07
C GLY A 930 -3.72 45.34 39.61
N SER A 931 -3.80 44.05 39.25
CA SER A 931 -2.78 43.07 39.67
C SER A 931 -1.59 43.00 38.71
N TYR A 932 -0.47 43.59 39.11
CA TYR A 932 0.84 43.48 38.43
C TYR A 932 1.48 42.11 38.64
N GLY A 933 2.22 41.62 37.64
CA GLY A 933 3.01 40.40 37.78
C GLY A 933 4.09 40.53 38.85
N ASN A 934 4.43 39.43 39.51
CA ASN A 934 5.44 39.37 40.57
C ASN A 934 6.32 38.13 40.47
N ILE A 935 7.53 38.25 41.00
CA ILE A 935 8.44 37.14 41.27
C ILE A 935 8.74 37.14 42.77
N THR A 936 8.69 35.97 43.38
CA THR A 936 8.99 35.77 44.79
C THR A 936 10.05 34.70 44.96
N TYR A 937 11.01 34.93 45.85
CA TYR A 937 11.92 33.90 46.35
C TYR A 937 11.54 33.55 47.79
N THR A 938 11.26 32.29 48.07
CA THR A 938 10.94 31.83 49.44
C THR A 938 12.23 31.49 50.18
N ILE A 939 12.45 32.08 51.34
CA ILE A 939 13.64 31.83 52.16
C ILE A 939 13.62 30.37 52.67
N PRO A 940 14.70 29.60 52.48
CA PRO A 940 14.81 28.23 52.98
C PRO A 940 14.66 28.15 54.51
N GLU A 941 14.38 26.95 55.03
CA GLU A 941 14.37 26.71 56.47
C GLU A 941 15.77 26.92 57.08
N GLY A 942 15.83 27.46 58.31
CA GLY A 942 17.07 27.61 59.08
C GLY A 942 17.57 29.05 59.29
N TYR A 943 16.92 30.05 58.70
CA TYR A 943 17.28 31.47 58.83
C TYR A 943 16.26 32.25 59.69
N THR A 944 16.74 33.11 60.60
CA THR A 944 15.89 33.98 61.44
C THR A 944 16.42 35.40 61.39
N ASN A 945 15.64 36.35 60.86
CA ASN A 945 16.03 37.75 60.64
C ASN A 945 17.43 37.92 60.03
N ALA A 946 17.79 37.04 59.09
CA ALA A 946 19.10 37.05 58.45
C ALA A 946 19.13 38.05 57.29
N LYS A 947 20.31 38.61 57.03
CA LYS A 947 20.55 39.43 55.82
C LYS A 947 20.70 38.52 54.61
N PHE A 948 20.13 38.95 53.48
CA PHE A 948 20.28 38.33 52.18
C PHE A 948 20.59 39.41 51.14
N THR A 949 21.40 39.07 50.15
CA THR A 949 21.66 39.93 49.00
C THR A 949 20.94 39.42 47.76
N MET A 950 20.06 40.23 47.20
CA MET A 950 19.42 39.99 45.91
C MET A 950 20.22 40.70 44.81
N MET A 951 20.72 39.96 43.84
CA MET A 951 21.38 40.49 42.65
C MET A 951 20.45 40.34 41.44
N ILE A 952 20.26 41.42 40.69
CA ILE A 952 19.47 41.42 39.45
C ILE A 952 20.28 42.09 38.35
N LYS A 953 20.35 41.45 37.19
CA LYS A 953 20.95 41.99 35.97
C LYS A 953 19.89 42.18 34.88
N SER A 954 19.79 43.40 34.35
CA SER A 954 18.88 43.71 33.24
C SER A 954 19.44 43.23 31.89
N TYR A 955 18.56 42.94 30.93
CA TYR A 955 18.93 42.53 29.58
C TYR A 955 19.25 43.73 28.66
N ALA A 956 20.05 43.50 27.61
CA ALA A 956 20.51 44.54 26.69
C ALA A 956 19.52 44.80 25.53
N ALA A 957 18.97 46.02 25.50
CA ALA A 957 18.31 46.65 24.36
C ALA A 957 17.04 45.99 23.79
N ASN A 958 15.88 46.37 24.33
CA ASN A 958 14.62 46.39 23.59
C ASN A 958 14.05 47.83 23.56
N SER A 959 13.28 48.13 22.52
CA SER A 959 12.81 49.48 22.17
C SER A 959 11.78 50.10 23.14
N ASN A 960 11.51 49.46 24.27
CA ASN A 960 10.47 49.87 25.22
C ASN A 960 11.02 50.46 26.53
N GLY A 961 12.33 50.65 26.69
CA GLY A 961 12.90 51.51 27.75
C GLY A 961 12.95 50.92 29.17
N ALA A 962 13.78 51.55 30.00
CA ALA A 962 14.04 51.25 31.41
C ALA A 962 12.74 51.18 32.25
N GLY A 963 12.54 50.09 32.98
CA GLY A 963 11.41 49.90 33.89
C GLY A 963 11.84 49.93 35.35
N ASN A 964 10.94 50.35 36.24
CA ASN A 964 11.19 50.38 37.68
C ASN A 964 10.91 48.99 38.26
N LEU A 965 11.78 48.53 39.16
CA LEU A 965 11.56 47.34 39.96
C LEU A 965 11.61 47.70 41.44
N THR A 966 10.67 47.13 42.19
CA THR A 966 10.58 47.26 43.63
C THR A 966 10.88 45.91 44.27
N VAL A 967 11.87 45.87 45.16
CA VAL A 967 12.22 44.70 45.98
C VAL A 967 11.75 44.95 47.40
N ALA A 968 11.01 44.00 47.98
CA ALA A 968 10.48 44.10 49.32
C ALA A 968 10.45 42.75 50.05
N THR A 969 10.51 42.79 51.38
CA THR A 969 10.18 41.67 52.28
C THR A 969 9.12 42.15 53.28
N PRO A 970 8.45 41.25 54.02
CA PRO A 970 7.56 41.67 55.12
C PRO A 970 8.26 42.50 56.21
N GLN A 971 9.59 42.47 56.29
CA GLN A 971 10.38 43.10 57.36
C GLN A 971 11.17 44.34 56.95
N THR A 972 11.23 44.66 55.65
CA THR A 972 12.01 45.81 55.14
C THR A 972 11.13 46.70 54.28
N ASP A 973 11.38 48.02 54.33
CA ASP A 973 10.70 48.98 53.47
C ASP A 973 10.99 48.67 52.00
N ALA A 974 9.97 48.80 51.14
CA ALA A 974 10.09 48.50 49.73
C ALA A 974 11.06 49.46 49.03
N VAL A 975 12.12 48.94 48.40
CA VAL A 975 13.14 49.73 47.71
C VAL A 975 12.93 49.64 46.21
N THR A 976 12.81 50.81 45.54
CA THR A 976 12.62 50.89 44.08
C THR A 976 13.87 51.40 43.41
N TYR A 977 14.27 50.75 42.30
CA TYR A 977 15.40 51.17 41.47
C TYR A 977 15.01 51.25 40.01
N ASN A 978 15.64 52.19 39.30
CA ASN A 978 15.47 52.40 37.87
C ASN A 978 16.64 51.74 37.14
N PHE A 979 16.36 50.69 36.39
CA PHE A 979 17.40 49.93 35.69
C PHE A 979 17.70 50.52 34.30
N ALA A 980 18.97 50.79 33.98
CA ALA A 980 19.38 50.92 32.59
C ALA A 980 19.69 49.54 31.98
N ALA A 981 19.78 49.46 30.65
CA ALA A 981 20.04 48.22 29.94
C ALA A 981 21.47 47.69 30.23
N GLY A 982 21.59 46.45 30.69
CA GLY A 982 22.85 45.81 31.03
C GLY A 982 23.34 46.05 32.47
N ASP A 983 22.66 46.89 33.25
CA ASP A 983 22.98 47.17 34.65
C ASP A 983 22.85 45.92 35.54
N THR A 984 23.72 45.82 36.53
CA THR A 984 23.60 44.86 37.64
C THR A 984 23.46 45.65 38.94
N HIS A 985 22.46 45.28 39.74
CA HIS A 985 22.21 45.94 41.02
C HIS A 985 22.02 44.91 42.13
N TYR A 986 22.38 45.33 43.35
CA TYR A 986 22.37 44.49 44.56
C TYR A 986 21.50 45.16 45.63
N TRP A 987 20.58 44.40 46.22
CA TRP A 987 19.81 44.81 47.38
C TRP A 987 20.11 43.93 48.57
N VAL A 988 20.38 44.55 49.70
CA VAL A 988 20.46 43.84 50.98
C VAL A 988 19.10 43.95 51.66
N VAL A 989 18.48 42.80 51.95
CA VAL A 989 17.18 42.71 52.62
C VAL A 989 17.25 41.75 53.80
N THR A 990 16.37 41.95 54.77
CA THR A 990 16.25 41.07 55.94
C THR A 990 15.00 40.22 55.81
N ALA A 991 15.14 38.92 56.06
CA ALA A 991 14.02 37.98 56.03
C ALA A 991 14.27 36.76 56.94
N SER A 992 13.19 36.05 57.26
CA SER A 992 13.19 34.79 58.02
C SER A 992 12.73 33.61 57.18
N SER A 993 12.98 32.39 57.66
CA SER A 993 12.54 31.13 57.06
C SER A 993 11.07 31.16 56.68
N GLY A 994 10.75 30.83 55.42
CA GLY A 994 9.39 30.82 54.90
C GLY A 994 8.83 32.19 54.49
N GLU A 995 9.49 33.31 54.83
CA GLU A 995 9.16 34.61 54.27
C GLU A 995 9.60 34.70 52.80
N LYS A 996 9.05 35.67 52.07
CA LYS A 996 9.30 35.83 50.64
C LYS A 996 9.95 37.17 50.34
N ILE A 997 11.06 37.15 49.62
CA ILE A 997 11.58 38.33 48.92
C ILE A 997 10.73 38.49 47.67
N THR A 998 10.03 39.61 47.57
CA THR A 998 9.07 39.88 46.50
C THR A 998 9.60 40.99 45.59
N ILE A 999 9.52 40.75 44.29
CA ILE A 999 9.91 41.67 43.23
C ILE A 999 8.66 42.00 42.42
N THR A 1000 8.33 43.27 42.37
CA THR A 1000 7.18 43.81 41.63
C THR A 1000 7.59 44.97 40.75
N THR A 1001 6.75 45.30 39.78
CA THR A 1001 6.86 46.56 39.04
C THR A 1001 5.77 47.54 39.50
N PRO A 1002 6.12 48.80 39.81
CA PRO A 1002 5.16 49.78 40.29
C PRO A 1002 4.44 50.57 39.17
N ASP A 1003 4.87 50.47 37.90
CA ASP A 1003 4.32 51.25 36.78
C ASP A 1003 3.59 50.39 35.74
N SER A 1004 2.49 50.92 35.21
CA SER A 1004 1.63 50.29 34.21
C SER A 1004 2.16 50.40 32.77
N GLN A 1005 3.15 51.25 32.50
CA GLN A 1005 3.58 51.57 31.13
C GLN A 1005 4.86 50.86 30.66
N TYR A 1006 5.69 50.29 31.55
CA TYR A 1006 7.02 49.76 31.19
C TYR A 1006 7.30 48.39 31.84
N SER A 1007 7.57 47.36 31.03
CA SER A 1007 7.91 46.00 31.49
C SER A 1007 9.42 45.76 31.42
N PRO A 1008 10.17 45.77 32.55
CA PRO A 1008 11.62 45.57 32.53
C PRO A 1008 12.01 44.13 32.10
N SER A 1009 13.02 44.02 31.23
CA SER A 1009 13.64 42.74 30.81
C SER A 1009 14.75 42.31 31.76
N ILE A 1010 14.68 41.09 32.27
CA ILE A 1010 15.69 40.55 33.18
C ILE A 1010 16.49 39.42 32.51
N ALA A 1011 17.81 39.47 32.63
CA ALA A 1011 18.73 38.46 32.09
C ALA A 1011 19.12 37.41 33.15
N LEU A 1012 19.37 37.86 34.40
CA LEU A 1012 19.83 37.03 35.50
C LEU A 1012 19.34 37.57 36.85
N MET A 1013 18.96 36.67 37.76
CA MET A 1013 18.66 36.97 39.16
C MET A 1013 19.34 35.96 40.08
N GLY A 1014 19.88 36.42 41.21
CA GLY A 1014 20.51 35.57 42.22
C GLY A 1014 20.24 36.03 43.65
N VAL A 1015 20.18 35.10 44.60
CA VAL A 1015 20.04 35.38 46.05
C VAL A 1015 21.19 34.75 46.81
N TYR A 1016 21.88 35.55 47.62
CA TYR A 1016 22.96 35.14 48.50
C TYR A 1016 22.51 35.26 49.97
N SER A 1017 22.94 34.37 50.86
CA SER A 1017 22.93 34.65 52.30
C SER A 1017 23.97 35.74 52.57
N GLY A 1018 23.76 36.63 53.53
CA GLY A 1018 24.72 37.70 53.87
C GLY A 1018 24.73 38.91 52.92
N ASP A 1019 25.70 39.81 53.10
CA ASP A 1019 25.90 41.05 52.31
C ASP A 1019 27.00 40.81 51.25
N ALA A 1020 26.62 40.75 49.97
CA ALA A 1020 27.51 40.40 48.85
C ALA A 1020 27.77 41.59 47.91
N THR A 1021 27.78 42.82 48.43
CA THR A 1021 27.98 44.04 47.63
C THR A 1021 29.45 44.24 47.22
N PRO A 1022 29.77 44.52 45.93
CA PRO A 1022 31.15 44.74 45.50
C PRO A 1022 31.73 46.07 46.03
N ALA A 1023 32.86 46.03 46.76
CA ALA A 1023 33.54 47.22 47.28
C ALA A 1023 34.61 47.77 46.31
N THR A 1024 34.69 49.09 46.17
CA THR A 1024 35.59 49.82 45.24
C THR A 1024 37.02 50.01 45.79
N ARG A 1025 37.98 50.07 44.86
CA ARG A 1025 39.45 50.04 45.02
C ARG A 1025 40.06 51.24 45.76
N ALA A 1026 40.40 51.01 47.03
CA ALA A 1026 41.46 51.59 47.87
C ALA A 1026 41.57 50.66 49.10
N ALA A 1027 42.69 50.63 49.84
CA ALA A 1027 42.75 49.82 51.06
C ALA A 1027 41.60 50.24 51.99
N SER A 1028 40.60 49.37 52.14
CA SER A 1028 39.34 49.68 52.79
C SER A 1028 39.29 48.92 54.10
N GLU A 1029 39.43 49.65 55.20
CA GLU A 1029 39.34 49.13 56.56
C GLU A 1029 37.90 49.26 57.07
N THR A 1030 37.33 48.13 57.51
CA THR A 1030 36.00 48.05 58.09
C THR A 1030 36.07 47.32 59.44
N GLY A 1031 35.15 47.65 60.35
CA GLY A 1031 35.07 47.03 61.68
C GLY A 1031 35.26 48.02 62.84
N ASP A 1032 35.58 47.50 64.03
CA ASP A 1032 35.70 48.24 65.29
C ASP A 1032 36.97 47.83 66.08
N ALA A 1033 37.19 48.40 67.27
CA ALA A 1033 38.43 48.20 68.03
C ALA A 1033 38.69 46.73 68.45
N THR A 1034 37.78 45.81 68.15
CA THR A 1034 37.86 44.37 68.40
C THR A 1034 37.88 43.50 67.14
N TYR A 1035 37.50 44.06 65.98
CA TYR A 1035 37.54 43.38 64.68
C TYR A 1035 37.90 44.34 63.55
N ARG A 1036 38.84 43.97 62.68
CA ARG A 1036 39.18 44.71 61.46
C ARG A 1036 39.24 43.77 60.27
N LEU A 1037 38.60 44.16 59.18
CA LEU A 1037 38.79 43.58 57.86
C LEU A 1037 39.33 44.67 56.94
N ILE A 1038 40.53 44.44 56.42
CA ILE A 1038 41.24 45.36 55.54
C ILE A 1038 41.39 44.67 54.19
N THR A 1039 40.73 45.20 53.17
CA THR A 1039 40.77 44.66 51.80
C THR A 1039 41.58 45.57 50.89
N GLY A 1040 42.16 45.01 49.81
CA GLY A 1040 42.83 45.81 48.79
C GLY A 1040 44.25 46.27 49.17
N ILE A 1041 44.92 45.56 50.07
CA ILE A 1041 46.30 45.85 50.47
C ILE A 1041 47.24 45.42 49.33
N THR A 1042 48.10 46.32 48.86
CA THR A 1042 49.05 46.02 47.77
C THR A 1042 50.47 45.71 48.26
N ASP A 1043 50.74 45.99 49.53
CA ASP A 1043 52.00 45.65 50.19
C ASP A 1043 51.92 44.28 50.88
N MET A 1044 53.07 43.74 51.30
CA MET A 1044 53.16 42.50 52.09
C MET A 1044 53.03 42.73 53.60
N PHE A 1045 52.53 43.91 53.98
CA PHE A 1045 52.29 44.28 55.36
C PHE A 1045 51.16 45.28 55.47
N TYR A 1046 50.57 45.39 56.66
CA TYR A 1046 49.64 46.46 56.99
C TYR A 1046 49.71 46.79 58.48
N THR A 1047 49.74 48.10 58.80
CA THR A 1047 49.71 48.57 60.20
C THR A 1047 48.26 48.79 60.62
N VAL A 1048 47.80 48.01 61.59
CA VAL A 1048 46.45 48.10 62.14
C VAL A 1048 46.50 48.97 63.39
N GLU A 1049 45.74 50.07 63.38
CA GLU A 1049 45.73 51.06 64.46
C GLU A 1049 44.34 51.15 65.13
N ASN A 1050 44.29 51.87 66.27
CA ASN A 1050 43.08 52.11 67.06
C ASN A 1050 42.38 50.83 67.54
N LEU A 1051 43.18 49.81 67.87
CA LEU A 1051 42.71 48.58 68.50
C LEU A 1051 42.55 48.78 70.02
N THR A 1052 41.76 47.90 70.63
CA THR A 1052 41.56 47.89 72.09
C THR A 1052 42.90 47.78 72.81
N ALA A 1053 43.17 48.72 73.71
CA ALA A 1053 44.45 48.79 74.41
C ALA A 1053 44.73 47.52 75.22
N GLU A 1054 45.96 47.01 75.16
CA GLU A 1054 46.39 45.76 75.82
C GLU A 1054 45.62 44.50 75.36
N GLY A 1055 44.86 44.58 74.27
CA GLY A 1055 44.10 43.45 73.72
C GLY A 1055 45.00 42.39 73.07
N THR A 1056 44.51 41.14 73.07
CA THR A 1056 45.07 40.03 72.28
C THR A 1056 44.23 39.80 71.04
N PHE A 1057 44.87 39.79 69.87
CA PHE A 1057 44.24 39.67 68.56
C PHE A 1057 44.79 38.49 67.77
N LEU A 1058 43.89 37.80 67.06
CA LEU A 1058 44.22 36.83 66.02
C LEU A 1058 44.19 37.52 64.67
N TYR A 1059 45.14 37.21 63.79
CA TYR A 1059 45.17 37.80 62.45
C TYR A 1059 45.66 36.81 61.40
N LYS A 1060 45.09 36.94 60.19
CA LYS A 1060 45.35 36.08 59.04
C LYS A 1060 45.11 36.87 57.74
N VAL A 1061 45.74 36.45 56.65
CA VAL A 1061 45.70 37.14 55.36
C VAL A 1061 45.36 36.16 54.24
N LYS A 1062 44.66 36.62 53.21
CA LYS A 1062 44.47 35.89 51.95
C LYS A 1062 44.82 36.79 50.76
N ALA A 1063 45.25 36.19 49.66
CA ALA A 1063 45.57 36.87 48.41
C ALA A 1063 44.37 36.85 47.47
N LEU A 1064 44.16 37.96 46.76
CA LEU A 1064 43.32 38.05 45.57
C LEU A 1064 44.25 38.00 44.36
N TYR A 1065 44.08 37.02 43.48
CA TYR A 1065 44.88 36.88 42.27
C TYR A 1065 44.36 37.78 41.13
N ILE A 1066 45.23 38.05 40.15
CA ILE A 1066 44.90 38.89 38.97
C ILE A 1066 43.73 38.35 38.13
N ASP A 1067 43.41 37.06 38.27
CA ASP A 1067 42.26 36.42 37.61
C ASP A 1067 40.94 36.58 38.38
N GLY A 1068 40.96 37.31 39.52
CA GLY A 1068 39.80 37.60 40.35
C GLY A 1068 39.44 36.50 41.35
N THR A 1069 40.22 35.42 41.43
CA THR A 1069 40.03 34.38 42.45
C THR A 1069 40.82 34.68 43.72
N GLU A 1070 40.38 34.15 44.86
CA GLU A 1070 41.06 34.32 46.15
C GLU A 1070 41.82 33.04 46.56
N SER A 1071 42.89 33.20 47.34
CA SER A 1071 43.52 32.09 48.05
C SER A 1071 42.70 31.68 49.28
N ASP A 1072 42.99 30.49 49.82
CA ASP A 1072 42.66 30.19 51.20
C ASP A 1072 43.33 31.21 52.16
N TRP A 1073 42.86 31.28 53.40
CA TRP A 1073 43.52 32.08 54.43
C TRP A 1073 44.87 31.48 54.83
N SER A 1074 45.82 32.34 55.18
CA SER A 1074 47.11 31.98 55.77
C SER A 1074 46.96 31.21 57.09
N ASN A 1075 48.10 30.75 57.63
CA ASN A 1075 48.20 30.49 59.07
C ASN A 1075 47.69 31.70 59.89
N ILE A 1076 47.11 31.41 61.05
CA ILE A 1076 46.65 32.42 62.01
C ILE A 1076 47.81 32.73 62.96
N GLU A 1077 48.10 34.00 63.16
CA GLU A 1077 49.04 34.48 64.16
C GLU A 1077 48.33 35.23 65.28
N GLU A 1078 48.95 35.29 66.46
CA GLU A 1078 48.43 35.97 67.65
C GLU A 1078 49.37 37.10 68.07
N VAL A 1079 48.82 38.26 68.46
CA VAL A 1079 49.58 39.40 68.99
C VAL A 1079 48.89 39.96 70.22
N THR A 1080 49.67 40.27 71.25
CA THR A 1080 49.20 41.04 72.42
C THR A 1080 49.84 42.42 72.40
N LEU A 1081 49.02 43.46 72.50
CA LEU A 1081 49.49 44.84 72.43
C LEU A 1081 50.12 45.28 73.76
N PHE A 1082 51.26 45.97 73.70
CA PHE A 1082 52.01 46.50 74.86
C PHE A 1082 52.77 47.77 74.47
N GLU A 1083 53.26 48.54 75.44
CA GLU A 1083 54.07 49.75 75.20
C GLU A 1083 55.51 49.36 74.80
N ASN A 1084 55.94 49.63 73.57
CA ASN A 1084 57.30 49.30 73.08
C ASN A 1084 58.25 50.52 73.07
N THR A 1085 59.53 50.30 73.43
CA THR A 1085 60.58 51.30 73.63
C THR A 1085 61.95 50.95 72.99
N GLN A 1086 62.04 50.23 71.85
CA GLN A 1086 63.34 49.76 71.28
C GLN A 1086 63.70 50.19 69.83
N SER A 1087 65.02 50.12 69.56
CA SER A 1087 65.93 50.88 68.68
C SER A 1087 66.08 50.42 67.20
N MET A 1088 66.42 51.32 66.24
CA MET A 1088 66.58 51.03 64.79
C MET A 1088 67.98 51.38 64.23
N ARG A 1089 68.71 50.42 63.63
CA ARG A 1089 70.02 50.66 62.97
C ARG A 1089 69.93 51.80 61.94
N GLY A 1090 70.75 52.84 62.11
CA GLY A 1090 70.74 54.03 61.28
C GLY A 1090 69.86 55.19 61.77
N ASP A 1091 68.96 54.96 62.72
CA ASP A 1091 68.23 56.01 63.44
C ASP A 1091 69.11 56.52 64.58
N VAL A 1092 70.09 57.32 64.20
CA VAL A 1092 71.17 57.77 65.09
C VAL A 1092 70.63 58.75 66.12
N ASN A 1093 69.59 59.52 65.79
CA ASN A 1093 69.00 60.49 66.70
C ASN A 1093 67.81 59.93 67.53
N GLY A 1094 67.35 58.72 67.22
CA GLY A 1094 66.30 57.99 67.96
C GLY A 1094 64.89 58.51 67.73
N ASP A 1095 64.63 59.19 66.60
CA ASP A 1095 63.34 59.80 66.28
C ASP A 1095 62.37 58.84 65.56
N GLY A 1096 62.80 57.60 65.32
CA GLY A 1096 62.03 56.57 64.66
C GLY A 1096 62.09 56.66 63.13
N LYS A 1097 63.02 57.44 62.56
CA LYS A 1097 63.26 57.53 61.12
C LYS A 1097 64.75 57.37 60.81
N ILE A 1098 65.04 57.03 59.57
CA ILE A 1098 66.41 56.98 59.05
C ILE A 1098 66.45 57.99 57.91
N ASP A 1099 66.88 59.20 58.20
CA ASP A 1099 66.95 60.29 57.25
C ASP A 1099 68.24 61.12 57.36
N ILE A 1100 68.33 62.21 56.60
CA ILE A 1100 69.54 63.03 56.56
C ILE A 1100 69.91 63.66 57.91
N SER A 1101 68.95 63.78 58.82
CA SER A 1101 69.20 64.30 60.17
C SER A 1101 70.00 63.30 61.02
N ASP A 1102 69.87 61.99 60.78
CA ASP A 1102 70.70 60.95 61.41
C ASP A 1102 72.14 60.97 60.91
N ALA A 1103 72.32 61.13 59.60
CA ALA A 1103 73.66 61.32 59.03
C ALA A 1103 74.32 62.59 59.57
N THR A 1104 73.54 63.66 59.77
CA THR A 1104 74.05 64.91 60.37
C THR A 1104 74.44 64.70 61.83
N ALA A 1105 73.58 64.04 62.63
CA ALA A 1105 73.84 63.74 64.03
C ALA A 1105 75.08 62.84 64.20
N LEU A 1106 75.24 61.83 63.34
CA LEU A 1106 76.41 60.94 63.34
C LEU A 1106 77.69 61.68 62.99
N ILE A 1107 77.67 62.55 61.98
CA ILE A 1107 78.84 63.34 61.58
C ILE A 1107 79.23 64.34 62.67
N ASP A 1108 78.25 65.01 63.29
CA ASP A 1108 78.52 65.95 64.38
C ASP A 1108 79.13 65.25 65.60
N TYR A 1109 78.66 64.04 65.93
CA TYR A 1109 79.29 63.17 66.94
C TYR A 1109 80.73 62.83 66.57
N LEU A 1110 80.99 62.38 65.33
CA LEU A 1110 82.33 61.99 64.87
C LEU A 1110 83.33 63.16 64.86
N LEU A 1111 82.87 64.40 64.66
CA LEU A 1111 83.70 65.60 64.64
C LEU A 1111 83.92 66.22 66.02
N SER A 1112 82.91 66.16 66.91
CA SER A 1112 82.94 66.82 68.22
C SER A 1112 83.27 65.89 69.39
N GLY A 1113 82.96 64.60 69.25
CA GLY A 1113 83.00 63.59 70.32
C GLY A 1113 81.85 63.68 71.32
N ASP A 1114 80.84 64.53 71.08
CA ASP A 1114 79.67 64.68 71.95
C ASP A 1114 78.56 63.70 71.56
N ALA A 1115 78.31 62.70 72.40
CA ALA A 1115 77.29 61.67 72.19
C ALA A 1115 75.89 62.09 72.68
N THR A 1116 75.69 63.35 73.07
CA THR A 1116 74.40 63.84 73.57
C THR A 1116 73.35 63.79 72.46
N GLY A 1117 72.32 62.97 72.65
CA GLY A 1117 71.25 62.77 71.65
C GLY A 1117 71.57 61.74 70.57
N ILE A 1118 72.63 60.96 70.74
CA ILE A 1118 73.03 59.88 69.82
C ILE A 1118 72.72 58.53 70.44
N VAL A 1119 72.02 57.68 69.68
CA VAL A 1119 71.78 56.28 70.01
C VAL A 1119 72.93 55.43 69.47
N MET A 1120 73.93 55.20 70.32
CA MET A 1120 75.22 54.58 69.94
C MET A 1120 75.08 53.18 69.33
N GLU A 1121 74.04 52.44 69.70
CA GLU A 1121 73.73 51.12 69.13
C GLU A 1121 73.19 51.19 67.69
N ASN A 1122 72.65 52.34 67.28
CA ASN A 1122 72.17 52.59 65.91
C ASN A 1122 73.22 53.26 65.04
N ALA A 1123 74.24 53.85 65.67
CA ALA A 1123 75.32 54.60 65.04
C ALA A 1123 76.37 53.70 64.37
N ASP A 1124 76.51 52.43 64.80
CA ASP A 1124 77.33 51.40 64.13
C ASP A 1124 76.59 50.86 62.90
N CYS A 1125 76.54 51.70 61.87
CA CYS A 1125 75.79 51.46 60.65
C CYS A 1125 76.43 50.38 59.79
N ASP A 1126 77.73 50.09 59.88
CA ASP A 1126 78.40 49.03 59.12
C ASP A 1126 78.62 47.72 59.89
N LEU A 1127 78.26 47.69 61.18
CA LEU A 1127 78.38 46.56 62.10
C LEU A 1127 79.83 46.11 62.33
N SER A 1128 80.79 47.01 62.20
CA SER A 1128 82.20 46.75 62.49
C SER A 1128 82.48 46.61 63.99
N GLY A 1129 81.53 46.99 64.85
CA GLY A 1129 81.66 46.98 66.30
C GLY A 1129 82.26 48.28 66.87
N GLY A 1130 82.44 49.31 66.05
CA GLY A 1130 82.90 50.63 66.46
C GLY A 1130 82.26 51.72 65.60
N VAL A 1131 81.95 52.87 66.21
CA VAL A 1131 81.33 54.01 65.50
C VAL A 1131 82.41 54.92 64.94
N ASP A 1132 82.64 54.87 63.63
CA ASP A 1132 83.62 55.69 62.91
C ASP A 1132 83.09 56.25 61.57
N ILE A 1133 83.99 56.79 60.74
CA ILE A 1133 83.62 57.45 59.48
C ILE A 1133 83.04 56.48 58.43
N SER A 1134 83.34 55.19 58.54
CA SER A 1134 82.73 54.18 57.66
C SER A 1134 81.23 54.07 57.93
N ASP A 1135 80.77 54.21 59.17
CA ASP A 1135 79.34 54.20 59.51
C ASP A 1135 78.57 55.36 58.90
N ALA A 1136 79.13 56.57 58.94
CA ALA A 1136 78.54 57.73 58.28
C ALA A 1136 78.48 57.52 56.75
N THR A 1137 79.46 56.85 56.17
CA THR A 1137 79.48 56.53 54.74
C THR A 1137 78.40 55.51 54.39
N THR A 1138 78.25 54.47 55.21
CA THR A 1138 77.23 53.42 55.06
C THR A 1138 75.82 54.00 55.21
N LEU A 1139 75.62 54.88 56.20
CA LEU A 1139 74.35 55.58 56.40
C LEU A 1139 74.00 56.49 55.22
N ILE A 1140 74.96 57.26 54.70
CA ILE A 1140 74.70 58.11 53.52
C ILE A 1140 74.42 57.27 52.27
N ASN A 1141 75.12 56.15 52.08
CA ASN A 1141 74.85 55.25 50.96
C ASN A 1141 73.45 54.64 51.05
N TYR A 1142 73.01 54.27 52.27
CA TYR A 1142 71.63 53.85 52.51
C TYR A 1142 70.64 54.95 52.16
N LEU A 1143 70.88 56.20 52.57
CA LEU A 1143 70.00 57.31 52.26
C LEU A 1143 69.92 57.66 50.76
N LEU A 1144 71.01 57.45 50.01
CA LEU A 1144 71.06 57.76 48.57
C LEU A 1144 70.56 56.61 47.70
N ASN A 1145 70.83 55.37 48.09
CA ASN A 1145 70.66 54.19 47.24
C ASN A 1145 69.69 53.14 47.82
N GLY A 1146 69.22 53.31 49.07
CA GLY A 1146 68.27 52.42 49.73
C GLY A 1146 68.86 51.10 50.26
N SER A 1147 70.19 50.95 50.28
CA SER A 1147 70.88 49.74 50.73
C SER A 1147 72.10 50.08 51.60
N TRP A 1148 72.26 49.33 52.70
CA TRP A 1148 73.42 49.41 53.61
C TRP A 1148 74.73 48.97 52.94
#